data_AF-A0AA90NJG0-F1
#
_entry.id   AF-A0AA90NJG0-F1
#
_cell.length_a   1.000
_cell.length_b   1.000
_cell.length_c   1.000
_cell.angle_alpha   90.00
_cell.angle_beta   90.00
_cell.angle_gamma   90.00
#
_symmetry.space_group_name_H-M   'P 1'
#
loop_
_entity.id
_entity.type
_entity.pdbx_description
1 polymer ?
#
loop_
_entity_poly.entity_id
_entity_poly.type
_entity_poly.pdbx_seq_one_letter_code
_entity_poly.pdbx_strand_id
1 'polypeptide(L)'
;DGTNTTKSSPLHVDWCFINLDYEEKNEEQARGQRNTVWIGSSYNSSFYSRLLMGAVVGLCVLAVVDSATAASSPQAEAFFQNHTQAHNSSNLNSSHSRHIRDVSSASASNVIGISNVAELNLIGNHADYPSNGRYKLTGSFNVKKFNKPIPEFTGDFNGNCETLDELPCCLIDALSGNGIVQNINLNNVDTRNAECDPAVAKTMTDDSIVRFIKIENSQFKGVGSYFEEDLIAVKGNAIGMVSNVMREGSSFDNVMIANSTLNVAGAGAGVEFVGGVVGYMKGVKVKEVYIGKTIVKFSDQRGYVGGVVGYSIGSLIQNVTVIDSNISGKYAGGIVGGSWYEKVSTCHVIRTEVSGRFVGGVIGYGAISEMKNATVASSTIIAHAEAPSVGGGIGLSKSFTAVDLTVIDTVIDVVIKPSEYQSEVGGGFGSSESGVQFLNTMIIKTNLSIDGDDGLLYAGWGVGQMTGSGAYEQLAVSQSFINITGVTHIKIGGAVGFTDSASISNFTVSRSKILFEGDGSNVQIGFCIGENKHGISNCTFDETKKIFDNSSYNDANGVSHHQYNYNMNLANQCKGSKLPFIGNDCEIKPEEYRRYKEPLIMVWNAPCLAKTPASVPTIALVASGAAFIAVAAVGGGFYWYKRHNNGGCCVRS
;
A
#
# COMPACT_ATOMS: atom_id res chain seq x y z
N ASP A 1 -21.47 35.38 -31.05
CA ASP A 1 -22.59 35.61 -31.97
C ASP A 1 -23.18 34.30 -32.46
N GLY A 2 -24.50 34.15 -32.31
CA GLY A 2 -25.25 32.96 -32.72
C GLY A 2 -26.35 32.58 -31.72
N THR A 3 -27.35 33.44 -31.58
CA THR A 3 -28.54 33.26 -30.73
C THR A 3 -29.47 32.19 -31.28
N ASN A 4 -29.82 31.18 -30.45
CA ASN A 4 -31.02 30.38 -30.65
C ASN A 4 -31.78 30.25 -29.33
N THR A 5 -32.89 30.97 -29.24
CA THR A 5 -33.83 30.99 -28.13
C THR A 5 -34.96 30.01 -28.39
N THR A 6 -35.05 28.94 -27.61
CA THR A 6 -36.30 28.18 -27.43
C THR A 6 -36.73 28.27 -25.97
N LYS A 7 -37.88 28.91 -25.77
CA LYS A 7 -38.62 28.98 -24.51
C LYS A 7 -38.98 27.57 -24.03
N SER A 8 -38.59 27.21 -22.81
CA SER A 8 -39.18 26.10 -22.06
C SER A 8 -40.03 26.66 -20.93
N SER A 9 -41.33 26.34 -20.96
CA SER A 9 -42.28 26.54 -19.86
C SER A 9 -41.87 25.73 -18.63
N PRO A 10 -42.19 26.17 -17.40
CA PRO A 10 -41.79 25.47 -16.19
C PRO A 10 -42.63 24.19 -16.00
N LEU A 11 -41.95 23.05 -15.86
CA LEU A 11 -42.56 21.81 -15.37
C LEU A 11 -42.83 21.97 -13.87
N HIS A 12 -44.10 21.96 -13.49
CA HIS A 12 -44.53 21.75 -12.12
C HIS A 12 -44.21 20.30 -11.74
N VAL A 13 -43.31 20.10 -10.79
CA VAL A 13 -43.09 18.80 -10.14
C VAL A 13 -43.56 18.96 -8.70
N ASP A 14 -44.65 18.29 -8.35
CA ASP A 14 -45.12 18.20 -6.97
C ASP A 14 -44.19 17.24 -6.20
N TRP A 15 -43.59 17.73 -5.13
CA TRP A 15 -42.80 16.93 -4.20
C TRP A 15 -43.71 16.51 -3.04
N CYS A 16 -44.11 15.23 -3.01
CA CYS A 16 -44.69 14.64 -1.80
C CYS A 16 -43.59 14.40 -0.77
N PHE A 17 -43.59 15.18 0.31
CA PHE A 17 -42.85 14.88 1.52
C PHE A 17 -43.56 13.75 2.27
N ILE A 18 -42.92 12.59 2.37
CA ILE A 18 -43.27 11.59 3.40
C ILE A 18 -42.42 11.92 4.62
N ASN A 19 -43.07 12.44 5.65
CA ASN A 19 -42.48 12.66 6.96
C ASN A 19 -42.42 11.30 7.67
N LEU A 20 -41.22 10.77 7.90
CA LEU A 20 -41.02 9.66 8.84
C LEU A 20 -40.48 10.26 10.12
N ASP A 21 -41.40 10.56 11.05
CA ASP A 21 -41.06 10.83 12.44
C ASP A 21 -40.49 9.54 13.05
N TYR A 22 -39.20 9.56 13.37
CA TYR A 22 -38.55 8.52 14.16
C TYR A 22 -38.51 9.00 15.62
N GLU A 23 -39.52 8.62 16.40
CA GLU A 23 -39.56 8.83 17.85
C GLU A 23 -38.59 7.85 18.53
N GLU A 24 -37.56 8.40 19.16
CA GLU A 24 -36.62 7.69 20.01
C GLU A 24 -37.27 7.42 21.37
N LYS A 25 -37.57 6.15 21.68
CA LYS A 25 -37.99 5.73 23.03
C LYS A 25 -36.91 4.88 23.69
N ASN A 26 -36.50 5.37 24.86
CA ASN A 26 -35.67 4.75 25.87
C ASN A 26 -35.99 3.27 26.13
N GLU A 27 -34.97 2.41 26.14
CA GLU A 27 -34.99 1.13 26.85
C GLU A 27 -33.70 0.95 27.69
N GLU A 28 -33.77 1.46 28.92
CA GLU A 28 -33.05 0.87 30.06
C GLU A 28 -33.88 -0.32 30.60
N GLN A 29 -33.19 -1.39 31.01
CA GLN A 29 -33.68 -2.60 31.70
C GLN A 29 -34.24 -3.76 30.85
N ALA A 30 -33.34 -4.67 30.46
CA ALA A 30 -33.48 -6.11 30.77
C ALA A 30 -32.16 -6.86 30.54
N ARG A 31 -31.42 -7.11 31.62
CA ARG A 31 -30.40 -8.17 31.66
C ARG A 31 -31.10 -9.52 31.73
N GLY A 32 -30.88 -10.38 30.74
CA GLY A 32 -31.31 -11.78 30.85
C GLY A 32 -31.07 -12.62 29.60
N GLN A 33 -30.09 -13.53 29.71
CA GLN A 33 -29.88 -14.72 28.89
C GLN A 33 -29.43 -14.55 27.43
N ARG A 34 -28.14 -14.88 27.22
CA ARG A 34 -27.53 -15.14 25.92
C ARG A 34 -27.99 -16.50 25.41
N ASN A 35 -28.75 -16.50 24.32
CA ASN A 35 -28.81 -17.61 23.36
C ASN A 35 -28.42 -17.06 22.00
N THR A 36 -27.22 -17.43 21.56
CA THR A 36 -26.67 -17.06 20.26
C THR A 36 -27.29 -17.95 19.19
N VAL A 37 -28.24 -17.40 18.42
CA VAL A 37 -28.73 -18.04 17.19
C VAL A 37 -27.89 -17.51 16.03
N TRP A 38 -27.08 -18.38 15.44
CA TRP A 38 -26.43 -18.14 14.16
C TRP A 38 -27.46 -18.23 13.04
N ILE A 39 -27.78 -17.11 12.39
CA ILE A 39 -28.44 -17.11 11.08
C ILE A 39 -27.35 -16.82 10.04
N GLY A 40 -26.91 -17.87 9.34
CA GLY A 40 -26.07 -17.72 8.16
C GLY A 40 -26.90 -17.10 7.03
N SER A 41 -26.54 -15.89 6.60
CA SER A 41 -27.04 -15.33 5.34
C SER A 41 -25.99 -15.58 4.27
N SER A 42 -26.34 -16.45 3.32
CA SER A 42 -25.62 -16.61 2.06
C SER A 42 -26.19 -15.58 1.08
N TYR A 43 -25.45 -14.51 0.80
CA TYR A 43 -25.79 -13.59 -0.28
C TYR A 43 -25.25 -14.16 -1.59
N ASN A 44 -26.17 -14.70 -2.39
CA ASN A 44 -25.90 -15.12 -3.77
C ASN A 44 -26.56 -14.09 -4.70
N SER A 45 -25.86 -12.99 -4.99
CA SER A 45 -26.32 -11.97 -5.94
C SER A 45 -25.72 -12.24 -7.32
N SER A 46 -26.36 -13.14 -8.08
CA SER A 46 -26.02 -13.35 -9.49
C SER A 46 -27.26 -13.68 -10.32
N PHE A 47 -28.22 -12.74 -10.51
CA PHE A 47 -29.25 -12.96 -11.55
C PHE A 47 -29.94 -11.72 -12.18
N TYR A 48 -29.46 -10.49 -12.02
CA TYR A 48 -30.09 -9.34 -12.68
C TYR A 48 -29.09 -8.38 -13.33
N SER A 49 -28.60 -8.73 -14.52
CA SER A 49 -28.04 -7.78 -15.50
C SER A 49 -27.82 -8.42 -16.87
N ARG A 50 -28.90 -8.86 -17.53
CA ARG A 50 -28.89 -9.13 -18.98
C ARG A 50 -30.20 -8.69 -19.61
N LEU A 51 -30.36 -7.40 -19.88
CA LEU A 51 -31.18 -6.93 -20.99
C LEU A 51 -30.85 -5.47 -21.31
N LEU A 52 -30.64 -5.20 -22.59
CA LEU A 52 -30.30 -3.93 -23.25
C LEU A 52 -28.86 -3.42 -23.09
N MET A 53 -28.04 -3.69 -24.11
CA MET A 53 -27.38 -2.60 -24.84
C MET A 53 -27.07 -3.06 -26.27
N GLY A 54 -27.68 -2.37 -27.23
CA GLY A 54 -27.49 -2.56 -28.66
C GLY A 54 -26.14 -2.03 -29.11
N ALA A 55 -25.57 -2.73 -30.09
CA ALA A 55 -24.27 -2.46 -30.67
C ALA A 55 -24.22 -1.11 -31.42
N VAL A 56 -23.19 -0.32 -31.15
CA VAL A 56 -22.62 0.63 -32.11
C VAL A 56 -21.12 0.37 -32.16
N VAL A 57 -20.67 -0.24 -33.25
CA VAL A 57 -19.26 -0.49 -33.54
C VAL A 57 -18.70 0.76 -34.21
N GLY A 58 -17.93 1.55 -33.47
CA GLY A 58 -17.06 2.60 -34.01
C GLY A 58 -15.63 2.08 -34.08
N LEU A 59 -15.13 1.84 -35.30
CA LEU A 59 -13.73 1.55 -35.56
C LEU A 59 -12.91 2.83 -35.26
N CYS A 60 -12.07 2.81 -34.22
CA CYS A 60 -10.99 3.79 -34.05
C CYS A 60 -9.66 3.04 -34.13
N VAL A 61 -8.90 3.36 -35.17
CA VAL A 61 -7.50 2.95 -35.34
C VAL A 61 -6.66 3.73 -34.32
N LEU A 62 -6.08 3.03 -33.35
CA LEU A 62 -5.09 3.57 -32.43
C LEU A 62 -3.77 3.75 -33.17
N ALA A 63 -3.41 4.99 -33.48
CA ALA A 63 -2.03 5.36 -33.76
C ALA A 63 -1.28 5.44 -32.42
N VAL A 64 -0.36 4.51 -32.19
CA VAL A 64 0.60 4.59 -31.09
C VAL A 64 1.59 5.70 -31.43
N VAL A 65 1.51 6.82 -30.71
CA VAL A 65 2.51 7.88 -30.73
C VAL A 65 3.38 7.70 -29.49
N ASP A 66 4.69 7.58 -29.70
CA ASP A 66 5.72 7.46 -28.65
C ASP A 66 5.60 8.58 -27.61
N SER A 67 5.03 8.27 -26.44
CA SER A 67 4.95 9.16 -25.27
C SER A 67 6.11 8.98 -24.29
N ALA A 68 7.15 8.21 -24.66
CA ALA A 68 8.27 7.87 -23.78
C ALA A 68 9.32 8.99 -23.59
N THR A 69 9.17 10.16 -24.21
CA THR A 69 10.15 11.27 -24.13
C THR A 69 9.76 12.42 -23.19
N ALA A 70 8.61 12.37 -22.52
CA ALA A 70 8.17 13.45 -21.61
C ALA A 70 8.64 13.30 -20.15
N ALA A 71 9.37 12.24 -19.80
CA ALA A 71 9.76 11.93 -18.41
C ALA A 71 11.17 12.38 -18.01
N SER A 72 11.81 13.30 -18.74
CA SER A 72 13.07 13.91 -18.28
C SER A 72 12.80 15.16 -17.43
N SER A 73 13.14 15.06 -16.15
CA SER A 73 13.57 16.04 -15.11
C SER A 73 13.04 17.50 -15.04
N PRO A 74 13.09 18.42 -16.03
CA PRO A 74 12.72 19.82 -15.75
C PRO A 74 11.21 20.13 -15.67
N GLN A 75 10.33 19.29 -16.23
CA GLN A 75 8.89 19.60 -16.27
C GLN A 75 8.14 19.29 -14.97
N ALA A 76 8.61 18.34 -14.16
CA ALA A 76 8.06 18.12 -12.82
C ALA A 76 8.31 19.35 -11.92
N GLU A 77 9.49 19.96 -12.05
CA GLU A 77 9.86 21.18 -11.31
C GLU A 77 9.10 22.43 -11.79
N ALA A 78 8.84 22.54 -13.09
CA ALA A 78 7.97 23.58 -13.65
C ALA A 78 6.48 23.37 -13.28
N PHE A 79 6.02 22.12 -13.18
CA PHE A 79 4.70 21.79 -12.62
C PHE A 79 4.60 22.24 -11.16
N PHE A 80 5.66 22.07 -10.36
CA PHE A 80 5.73 22.58 -8.99
C PHE A 80 5.64 24.11 -8.90
N GLN A 81 6.42 24.85 -9.70
CA GLN A 81 6.34 26.32 -9.65
C GLN A 81 4.99 26.86 -10.15
N ASN A 82 4.39 26.24 -11.16
CA ASN A 82 3.12 26.69 -11.72
C ASN A 82 1.91 26.35 -10.83
N HIS A 83 1.89 25.20 -10.13
CA HIS A 83 0.82 24.91 -9.16
C HIS A 83 0.91 25.84 -7.93
N THR A 84 2.11 26.11 -7.41
CA THR A 84 2.27 27.03 -6.28
C THR A 84 1.99 28.49 -6.65
N GLN A 85 2.32 28.95 -7.87
CA GLN A 85 2.01 30.31 -8.31
C GLN A 85 0.54 30.52 -8.70
N ALA A 86 -0.11 29.54 -9.33
CA ALA A 86 -1.52 29.67 -9.74
C ALA A 86 -2.46 29.91 -8.54
N HIS A 87 -2.15 29.34 -7.37
CA HIS A 87 -2.92 29.56 -6.14
C HIS A 87 -2.62 30.89 -5.43
N ASN A 88 -1.45 31.48 -5.62
CA ASN A 88 -1.10 32.78 -5.03
C ASN A 88 -1.65 33.98 -5.82
N SER A 89 -2.09 33.81 -7.08
CA SER A 89 -2.54 34.90 -7.94
C SER A 89 -4.03 34.89 -8.34
N SER A 90 -4.83 33.91 -7.90
CA SER A 90 -6.26 33.91 -8.21
C SER A 90 -7.06 34.70 -7.18
N ASN A 91 -7.56 35.87 -7.57
CA ASN A 91 -8.75 36.47 -6.97
C ASN A 91 -9.86 35.41 -6.91
N LEU A 92 -10.19 34.96 -5.70
CA LEU A 92 -11.24 33.99 -5.39
C LEU A 92 -12.62 34.57 -5.73
N ASN A 93 -13.02 34.47 -6.99
CA ASN A 93 -14.40 34.54 -7.43
C ASN A 93 -14.70 33.25 -8.21
N SER A 94 -14.94 32.14 -7.49
CA SER A 94 -15.47 30.91 -8.08
C SER A 94 -16.82 30.56 -7.45
N SER A 95 -17.85 30.59 -8.29
CA SER A 95 -19.26 30.44 -7.94
C SER A 95 -19.71 28.97 -7.81
N HIS A 96 -18.87 28.11 -7.23
CA HIS A 96 -19.18 26.69 -7.03
C HIS A 96 -19.16 26.20 -5.56
N SER A 97 -19.09 27.12 -4.58
CA SER A 97 -19.45 26.81 -3.20
C SER A 97 -20.98 26.85 -3.03
N ARG A 98 -21.68 25.78 -3.43
CA ARG A 98 -23.10 25.59 -3.10
C ARG A 98 -23.24 24.33 -2.25
N HIS A 99 -23.03 24.52 -0.94
CA HIS A 99 -23.48 23.74 0.23
C HIS A 99 -22.50 23.75 1.42
N ILE A 100 -21.57 24.71 1.49
CA ILE A 100 -21.12 25.13 2.82
C ILE A 100 -22.33 25.85 3.41
N ARG A 101 -22.94 25.24 4.45
CA ARG A 101 -23.85 25.99 5.33
C ARG A 101 -23.04 27.19 5.79
N ASP A 102 -23.31 28.37 5.22
CA ASP A 102 -23.01 29.60 5.93
C ASP A 102 -23.64 29.39 7.31
N VAL A 103 -22.80 29.30 8.34
CA VAL A 103 -23.21 29.25 9.73
C VAL A 103 -23.79 30.63 10.05
N SER A 104 -24.97 30.88 9.49
CA SER A 104 -25.65 32.15 9.44
C SER A 104 -26.43 32.29 10.74
N SER A 105 -25.70 32.66 11.81
CA SER A 105 -26.18 33.45 12.95
C SER A 105 -25.22 33.43 14.14
N ALA A 106 -23.96 33.00 13.98
CA ALA A 106 -22.95 33.33 14.97
C ALA A 106 -22.77 34.85 14.94
N SER A 107 -23.23 35.52 16.00
CA SER A 107 -22.93 36.91 16.34
C SER A 107 -21.55 37.30 15.81
N ALA A 108 -21.43 38.43 15.12
CA ALA A 108 -20.19 38.92 14.52
C ALA A 108 -19.09 39.01 15.59
N SER A 109 -18.45 37.87 15.87
CA SER A 109 -17.43 37.75 16.88
C SER A 109 -16.23 38.48 16.33
N ASN A 110 -15.76 39.45 17.10
CA ASN A 110 -14.58 40.21 16.76
C ASN A 110 -13.43 39.22 16.51
N VAL A 111 -12.80 39.32 15.34
CA VAL A 111 -11.61 38.52 15.04
C VAL A 111 -10.48 38.99 15.95
N ILE A 112 -9.94 38.09 16.75
CA ILE A 112 -8.85 38.36 17.69
C ILE A 112 -7.53 38.17 16.94
N GLY A 113 -6.72 39.22 16.88
CA GLY A 113 -5.38 39.17 16.31
C GLY A 113 -4.41 38.48 17.26
N ILE A 114 -3.59 37.56 16.75
CA ILE A 114 -2.53 36.88 17.47
C ILE A 114 -1.19 37.32 16.88
N SER A 115 -0.44 38.10 17.66
CA SER A 115 0.80 38.76 17.25
C SER A 115 2.05 38.13 17.85
N ASN A 116 1.90 37.29 18.88
CA ASN A 116 3.00 36.68 19.61
C ASN A 116 2.59 35.38 20.32
N VAL A 117 3.59 34.65 20.82
CA VAL A 117 3.41 33.36 21.52
C VAL A 117 2.60 33.49 22.81
N ALA A 118 2.69 34.63 23.52
CA ALA A 118 1.97 34.80 24.77
C ALA A 118 0.45 34.85 24.51
N GLU A 119 0.02 35.57 23.48
CA GLU A 119 -1.38 35.60 23.04
C GLU A 119 -1.86 34.24 22.52
N LEU A 120 -1.01 33.52 21.77
CA LEU A 120 -1.33 32.17 21.30
C LEU A 120 -1.62 31.21 22.47
N ASN A 121 -0.85 31.30 23.56
CA ASN A 121 -1.07 30.50 24.77
C ASN A 121 -2.37 30.83 25.52
N LEU A 122 -2.99 32.00 25.28
CA LEU A 122 -4.24 32.37 25.94
C LEU A 122 -5.46 31.66 25.33
N ILE A 123 -5.38 31.19 24.10
CA ILE A 123 -6.52 30.55 23.40
C ILE A 123 -6.99 29.30 24.16
N GLY A 124 -8.27 29.30 24.52
CA GLY A 124 -8.93 28.26 25.33
C GLY A 124 -8.57 28.28 26.82
N ASN A 125 -7.61 29.11 27.25
CA ASN A 125 -7.15 29.19 28.64
C ASN A 125 -7.48 30.54 29.31
N HIS A 126 -8.05 31.50 28.57
CA HIS A 126 -8.44 32.82 29.07
C HIS A 126 -9.84 33.20 28.60
N ALA A 127 -10.61 33.93 29.42
CA ALA A 127 -11.99 34.31 29.09
C ALA A 127 -12.10 35.16 27.80
N ASP A 128 -11.14 36.06 27.59
CA ASP A 128 -11.07 36.90 26.37
C ASP A 128 -10.58 36.13 25.13
N TYR A 129 -10.10 34.90 25.30
CA TYR A 129 -9.61 34.04 24.22
C TYR A 129 -10.30 32.67 24.30
N PRO A 130 -11.62 32.60 24.07
CA PRO A 130 -12.37 31.36 24.19
C PRO A 130 -12.02 30.34 23.09
N SER A 131 -12.17 29.05 23.35
CA SER A 131 -11.85 27.99 22.38
C SER A 131 -12.73 27.94 21.12
N ASN A 132 -13.86 28.65 21.13
CA ASN A 132 -14.76 28.82 19.98
C ASN A 132 -14.62 30.19 19.30
N GLY A 133 -13.56 30.93 19.62
CA GLY A 133 -13.28 32.25 19.05
C GLY A 133 -12.81 32.21 17.59
N ARG A 134 -12.70 33.41 16.98
CA ARG A 134 -12.11 33.58 15.65
C ARG A 134 -10.76 34.27 15.79
N TYR A 135 -9.72 33.62 15.31
CA TYR A 135 -8.33 34.02 15.51
C TYR A 135 -7.66 34.23 14.17
N LYS A 136 -6.80 35.25 14.11
CA LYS A 136 -5.99 35.54 12.93
C LYS A 136 -4.55 35.83 13.35
N LEU A 137 -3.57 35.12 12.80
CA LEU A 137 -2.17 35.51 12.95
C LEU A 137 -1.94 36.86 12.26
N THR A 138 -1.28 37.77 12.97
CA THR A 138 -0.94 39.12 12.45
C THR A 138 0.52 39.25 12.05
N GLY A 139 1.31 38.20 12.26
CA GLY A 139 2.69 38.09 11.81
C GLY A 139 3.26 36.70 12.11
N SER A 140 4.40 36.41 11.47
CA SER A 140 5.16 35.18 11.70
C SER A 140 6.01 35.29 12.97
N PHE A 141 6.07 34.24 13.79
CA PHE A 141 6.89 34.23 15.00
C PHE A 141 7.34 32.82 15.40
N ASN A 142 8.48 32.78 16.11
CA ASN A 142 9.03 31.56 16.67
C ASN A 142 8.24 31.16 17.92
N VAL A 143 7.74 29.93 17.93
CA VAL A 143 6.87 29.34 18.96
C VAL A 143 7.60 28.31 19.82
N LYS A 144 8.94 28.34 19.90
CA LYS A 144 9.73 27.42 20.75
C LYS A 144 9.30 27.43 22.23
N LYS A 145 8.75 28.57 22.70
CA LYS A 145 8.22 28.75 24.07
C LYS A 145 6.74 28.35 24.22
N PHE A 146 6.09 27.88 23.16
CA PHE A 146 4.74 27.33 23.19
C PHE A 146 4.79 25.97 23.88
N ASN A 147 4.42 25.94 25.15
CA ASN A 147 4.62 24.77 26.01
C ASN A 147 3.35 23.99 26.30
N LYS A 148 2.19 24.50 25.85
CA LYS A 148 0.90 23.84 26.04
C LYS A 148 0.06 24.00 24.78
N PRO A 149 -0.41 22.91 24.15
CA PRO A 149 -1.38 22.96 23.07
C PRO A 149 -2.60 23.80 23.46
N ILE A 150 -3.22 24.44 22.47
CA ILE A 150 -4.59 24.93 22.61
C ILE A 150 -5.44 23.70 23.01
N PRO A 151 -6.29 23.78 24.05
CA PRO A 151 -7.16 22.67 24.44
C PRO A 151 -8.17 22.36 23.32
N GLU A 152 -9.26 21.66 23.63
CA GLU A 152 -10.32 21.43 22.65
C GLU A 152 -10.77 22.75 21.98
N PHE A 153 -10.65 22.82 20.65
CA PHE A 153 -10.88 23.99 19.84
C PHE A 153 -12.04 23.75 18.86
N THR A 154 -13.00 24.67 18.85
CA THR A 154 -14.21 24.62 18.02
C THR A 154 -14.39 25.92 17.19
N GLY A 155 -13.39 26.78 17.22
CA GLY A 155 -13.40 28.10 16.57
C GLY A 155 -12.86 28.11 15.13
N ASP A 156 -12.45 29.28 14.66
CA ASP A 156 -11.81 29.50 13.34
C ASP A 156 -10.41 30.09 13.57
N PHE A 157 -9.37 29.30 13.32
CA PHE A 157 -7.97 29.71 13.41
C PHE A 157 -7.39 29.91 12.02
N ASN A 158 -7.19 31.17 11.63
CA ASN A 158 -6.62 31.54 10.35
C ASN A 158 -5.17 32.00 10.50
N GLY A 159 -4.23 31.23 9.97
CA GLY A 159 -2.82 31.56 9.97
C GLY A 159 -2.45 32.73 9.07
N ASN A 160 -3.35 33.22 8.19
CA ASN A 160 -3.09 34.34 7.29
C ASN A 160 -1.81 34.18 6.43
N CYS A 161 -1.45 32.93 6.11
CA CYS A 161 -0.19 32.55 5.46
C CYS A 161 1.07 32.93 6.25
N GLU A 162 0.94 33.23 7.54
CA GLU A 162 2.05 33.45 8.45
C GLU A 162 2.66 32.13 8.90
N THR A 163 3.89 32.22 9.39
CA THR A 163 4.71 31.09 9.80
C THR A 163 4.78 30.98 11.32
N LEU A 164 4.47 29.81 11.85
CA LEU A 164 4.86 29.39 13.20
C LEU A 164 6.12 28.52 13.08
N ASP A 165 7.23 29.01 13.63
CA ASP A 165 8.54 28.37 13.52
C ASP A 165 8.97 27.71 14.83
N GLU A 166 9.62 26.55 14.76
CA GLU A 166 10.09 25.77 15.92
C GLU A 166 8.96 25.35 16.88
N LEU A 167 7.82 24.92 16.34
CA LEU A 167 6.70 24.43 17.15
C LEU A 167 7.10 23.12 17.86
N PRO A 168 7.15 23.08 19.21
CA PRO A 168 7.66 21.93 19.95
C PRO A 168 6.58 20.87 20.26
N CYS A 169 5.31 21.13 19.92
CA CYS A 169 4.15 20.31 20.24
C CYS A 169 2.98 20.57 19.27
N CYS A 170 1.91 19.77 19.31
CA CYS A 170 0.70 20.09 18.55
C CYS A 170 0.16 21.48 18.86
N LEU A 171 -0.26 22.22 17.83
CA LEU A 171 -0.90 23.53 17.98
C LEU A 171 -2.19 23.41 18.80
N ILE A 172 -3.00 22.39 18.51
CA ILE A 172 -4.30 22.10 19.12
C ILE A 172 -4.28 20.66 19.64
N ASP A 173 -4.84 20.42 20.82
CA ASP A 173 -4.94 19.08 21.38
C ASP A 173 -6.06 18.29 20.69
N ALA A 174 -7.27 18.87 20.62
CA ALA A 174 -8.42 18.30 19.91
C ALA A 174 -9.15 19.38 19.09
N LEU A 175 -9.47 19.07 17.84
CA LEU A 175 -10.24 19.92 16.95
C LEU A 175 -11.61 19.28 16.71
N SER A 176 -12.68 19.95 17.14
CA SER A 176 -14.05 19.42 17.14
C SER A 176 -15.05 20.51 16.78
N GLY A 177 -16.35 20.20 16.78
CA GLY A 177 -17.46 21.16 16.69
C GLY A 177 -17.44 22.10 15.48
N ASN A 178 -17.10 21.63 14.28
CA ASN A 178 -16.85 22.43 13.07
C ASN A 178 -15.63 23.37 13.18
N GLY A 179 -14.70 23.09 14.09
CA GLY A 179 -13.47 23.86 14.23
C GLY A 179 -12.67 23.89 12.93
N ILE A 180 -12.13 25.06 12.59
CA ILE A 180 -11.40 25.30 11.34
C ILE A 180 -9.98 25.74 11.66
N VAL A 181 -8.98 25.12 11.02
CA VAL A 181 -7.59 25.60 11.00
C VAL A 181 -7.17 25.78 9.55
N GLN A 182 -6.66 26.96 9.21
CA GLN A 182 -6.39 27.26 7.81
C GLN A 182 -5.26 28.25 7.56
N ASN A 183 -4.69 28.19 6.35
CA ASN A 183 -3.71 29.15 5.82
C ASN A 183 -2.52 29.35 6.77
N ILE A 184 -1.88 28.28 7.22
CA ILE A 184 -0.77 28.36 8.17
C ILE A 184 0.45 27.63 7.63
N ASN A 185 1.61 28.26 7.80
CA ASN A 185 2.90 27.64 7.53
C ASN A 185 3.50 27.19 8.86
N LEU A 186 3.85 25.92 8.98
CA LEU A 186 4.54 25.35 10.12
C LEU A 186 5.94 24.96 9.66
N ASN A 187 6.96 25.57 10.24
CA ASN A 187 8.34 25.34 9.86
C ASN A 187 9.16 24.85 11.06
N ASN A 188 10.11 23.96 10.80
CA ASN A 188 10.97 23.39 11.85
C ASN A 188 10.18 22.82 13.04
N VAL A 189 9.02 22.19 12.80
CA VAL A 189 8.26 21.52 13.87
C VAL A 189 9.12 20.40 14.42
N ASP A 190 9.25 20.32 15.74
CA ASP A 190 10.10 19.33 16.41
C ASP A 190 9.36 18.71 17.59
N THR A 191 8.67 17.59 17.33
CA THR A 191 7.86 16.87 18.33
C THR A 191 8.62 15.73 19.00
N ARG A 192 9.96 15.75 19.00
CA ARG A 192 10.76 14.62 19.56
C ARG A 192 10.51 14.30 21.03
N ASN A 193 9.80 15.15 21.75
CA ASN A 193 9.28 14.87 23.08
C ASN A 193 7.97 14.06 22.94
N ALA A 194 7.98 12.81 23.40
CA ALA A 194 6.95 11.79 23.15
C ALA A 194 5.50 12.12 23.56
N GLU A 195 5.24 13.26 24.19
CA GLU A 195 3.90 13.70 24.62
C GLU A 195 3.17 14.57 23.58
N CYS A 196 3.81 14.86 22.44
CA CYS A 196 3.55 16.07 21.67
C CYS A 196 3.37 15.89 20.15
N ASP A 197 2.81 14.77 19.69
CA ASP A 197 2.45 14.57 18.28
C ASP A 197 0.95 14.76 18.08
N PRO A 198 0.45 15.40 17.00
CA PRO A 198 1.04 15.79 15.70
C PRO A 198 1.32 17.31 15.59
N ALA A 199 1.52 17.93 14.40
CA ALA A 199 1.75 19.38 14.30
C ALA A 199 0.49 20.23 14.50
N VAL A 200 -0.66 19.80 13.96
CA VAL A 200 -1.90 20.59 13.98
C VAL A 200 -2.81 20.16 15.12
N ALA A 201 -3.39 18.95 15.07
CA ALA A 201 -4.37 18.50 16.05
C ALA A 201 -4.27 16.99 16.32
N LYS A 202 -4.22 16.55 17.58
CA LYS A 202 -4.15 15.11 17.90
C LYS A 202 -5.35 14.36 17.38
N THR A 203 -6.53 14.89 17.68
CA THR A 203 -7.80 14.29 17.27
C THR A 203 -8.62 15.32 16.51
N MET A 204 -9.24 14.88 15.42
CA MET A 204 -10.20 15.64 14.63
C MET A 204 -11.55 14.91 14.57
N THR A 205 -12.62 15.59 14.98
CA THR A 205 -14.00 15.08 14.99
C THR A 205 -15.00 16.11 14.48
N ASP A 206 -16.27 15.73 14.40
CA ASP A 206 -17.43 16.62 14.32
C ASP A 206 -17.32 17.70 13.23
N ASP A 207 -17.12 17.26 11.98
CA ASP A 207 -17.03 18.13 10.81
C ASP A 207 -15.89 19.17 10.86
N SER A 208 -14.85 18.92 11.66
CA SER A 208 -13.66 19.78 11.70
C SER A 208 -12.93 19.84 10.35
N ILE A 209 -12.36 21.01 10.05
CA ILE A 209 -11.74 21.30 8.76
C ILE A 209 -10.32 21.79 8.98
N VAL A 210 -9.38 21.18 8.25
CA VAL A 210 -8.02 21.68 8.16
C VAL A 210 -7.65 21.86 6.70
N ARG A 211 -7.20 23.07 6.32
CA ARG A 211 -6.92 23.36 4.92
C ARG A 211 -5.82 24.39 4.67
N PHE A 212 -5.18 24.33 3.51
CA PHE A 212 -4.08 25.24 3.17
C PHE A 212 -2.98 25.24 4.25
N ILE A 213 -2.55 24.04 4.62
CA ILE A 213 -1.49 23.84 5.62
C ILE A 213 -0.21 23.50 4.89
N LYS A 214 0.88 24.17 5.26
CA LYS A 214 2.21 23.85 4.78
C LYS A 214 3.10 23.46 5.95
N ILE A 215 3.71 22.28 5.89
CA ILE A 215 4.69 21.80 6.88
C ILE A 215 6.03 21.59 6.19
N GLU A 216 7.08 22.24 6.69
CA GLU A 216 8.42 22.16 6.11
C GLU A 216 9.51 21.93 7.15
N ASN A 217 10.59 21.25 6.74
CA ASN A 217 11.83 21.08 7.51
C ASN A 217 11.60 20.51 8.91
N SER A 218 10.59 19.65 9.06
CA SER A 218 10.07 19.24 10.37
C SER A 218 10.51 17.83 10.74
N GLN A 219 10.65 17.58 12.04
CA GLN A 219 11.02 16.30 12.62
C GLN A 219 9.97 15.85 13.63
N PHE A 220 9.37 14.71 13.34
CA PHE A 220 8.37 14.09 14.17
C PHE A 220 8.91 12.77 14.72
N LYS A 221 8.74 12.58 16.02
CA LYS A 221 9.06 11.33 16.68
C LYS A 221 8.09 11.14 17.83
N GLY A 222 7.26 10.12 17.71
CA GLY A 222 6.22 9.84 18.67
C GLY A 222 6.00 8.38 18.94
N VAL A 223 5.20 8.13 19.97
CA VAL A 223 4.60 6.82 20.28
C VAL A 223 3.17 6.71 19.72
N GLY A 224 2.65 7.81 19.15
CA GLY A 224 1.28 7.95 18.67
C GLY A 224 0.23 8.09 19.78
N SER A 225 -1.00 8.42 19.39
CA SER A 225 -2.14 8.42 20.29
C SER A 225 -2.82 7.06 20.26
N TYR A 226 -2.95 6.43 21.43
CA TYR A 226 -3.77 5.22 21.57
C TYR A 226 -5.22 5.55 21.24
N PHE A 227 -5.85 4.72 20.43
CA PHE A 227 -7.28 4.75 20.21
C PHE A 227 -7.84 3.33 20.15
N GLU A 228 -9.15 3.26 20.36
CA GLU A 228 -9.92 2.02 20.35
C GLU A 228 -11.23 2.30 19.60
N GLU A 229 -11.53 1.46 18.61
CA GLU A 229 -12.75 1.53 17.81
C GLU A 229 -13.51 0.21 17.91
N ASP A 230 -14.76 0.29 18.39
CA ASP A 230 -15.59 -0.87 18.72
C ASP A 230 -15.99 -1.68 17.48
N LEU A 231 -16.16 -1.03 16.33
CA LEU A 231 -16.80 -1.66 15.16
C LEU A 231 -15.99 -2.79 14.54
N ILE A 232 -14.66 -2.75 14.68
CA ILE A 232 -13.74 -3.71 14.05
C ILE A 232 -12.60 -4.17 14.97
N ALA A 233 -12.72 -3.95 16.28
CA ALA A 233 -11.70 -4.28 17.28
C ALA A 233 -10.30 -3.75 16.92
N VAL A 234 -10.23 -2.60 16.24
CA VAL A 234 -8.97 -1.93 15.93
C VAL A 234 -8.53 -1.17 17.16
N LYS A 235 -7.40 -1.61 17.71
CA LYS A 235 -6.71 -0.99 18.85
C LYS A 235 -5.27 -0.75 18.44
N GLY A 236 -4.78 0.46 18.67
CA GLY A 236 -3.44 0.80 18.27
C GLY A 236 -3.06 2.22 18.55
N ASN A 237 -1.83 2.56 18.24
CA ASN A 237 -1.36 3.93 18.27
C ASN A 237 -1.39 4.49 16.84
N ALA A 238 -1.98 5.67 16.69
CA ALA A 238 -1.97 6.40 15.43
C ALA A 238 -1.05 7.61 15.53
N ILE A 239 -0.29 7.87 14.47
CA ILE A 239 0.56 9.06 14.38
C ILE A 239 0.63 9.58 12.95
N GLY A 240 0.45 10.89 12.82
CA GLY A 240 0.72 11.60 11.58
C GLY A 240 1.36 12.95 11.81
N MET A 241 1.87 13.60 10.76
CA MET A 241 2.48 14.93 10.93
C MET A 241 1.42 16.02 11.11
N VAL A 242 0.19 15.83 10.60
CA VAL A 242 -0.90 16.82 10.72
C VAL A 242 -1.87 16.42 11.81
N SER A 243 -2.38 15.18 11.75
CA SER A 243 -3.26 14.62 12.77
C SER A 243 -2.90 13.18 13.12
N ASN A 244 -3.17 12.75 14.36
CA ASN A 244 -3.03 11.33 14.72
C ASN A 244 -4.29 10.57 14.32
N VAL A 245 -5.46 11.08 14.72
CA VAL A 245 -6.76 10.42 14.55
C VAL A 245 -7.75 11.39 13.94
N MET A 246 -8.41 10.96 12.85
CA MET A 246 -9.55 11.69 12.28
C MET A 246 -10.81 10.81 12.22
N ARG A 247 -11.96 11.40 12.53
CA ARG A 247 -13.25 10.72 12.50
C ARG A 247 -14.25 11.40 11.59
N GLU A 248 -15.38 10.73 11.45
CA GLU A 248 -16.48 11.04 10.54
C GLU A 248 -16.81 12.54 10.50
N GLY A 249 -17.04 13.04 9.28
CA GLY A 249 -17.32 14.45 9.02
C GLY A 249 -16.08 15.32 8.80
N SER A 250 -14.95 14.98 9.43
CA SER A 250 -13.72 15.78 9.33
C SER A 250 -13.12 15.78 7.92
N SER A 251 -12.34 16.81 7.57
CA SER A 251 -11.71 16.90 6.25
C SER A 251 -10.33 17.58 6.21
N PHE A 252 -9.50 17.11 5.27
CA PHE A 252 -8.29 17.77 4.81
C PHE A 252 -8.40 18.23 3.37
N ASP A 253 -7.95 19.45 3.12
CA ASP A 253 -7.93 20.05 1.78
C ASP A 253 -6.69 20.93 1.60
N ASN A 254 -5.91 20.71 0.54
CA ASN A 254 -4.70 21.50 0.26
C ASN A 254 -3.65 21.43 1.39
N VAL A 255 -3.13 20.23 1.64
CA VAL A 255 -2.06 20.00 2.63
C VAL A 255 -0.75 19.71 1.91
N MET A 256 0.29 20.49 2.22
CA MET A 256 1.63 20.33 1.69
C MET A 256 2.59 19.95 2.82
N ILE A 257 3.36 18.87 2.62
CA ILE A 257 4.44 18.47 3.52
C ILE A 257 5.72 18.32 2.69
N ALA A 258 6.80 18.99 3.11
CA ALA A 258 8.08 18.86 2.44
C ALA A 258 9.29 18.79 3.38
N ASN A 259 10.34 18.11 2.94
CA ASN A 259 11.64 18.02 3.64
C ASN A 259 11.49 17.62 5.11
N SER A 260 10.56 16.72 5.41
CA SER A 260 10.18 16.37 6.78
C SER A 260 10.45 14.91 7.08
N THR A 261 10.57 14.56 8.35
CA THR A 261 10.81 13.18 8.79
C THR A 261 9.83 12.80 9.89
N LEU A 262 9.10 11.71 9.70
CA LEU A 262 8.32 11.04 10.73
C LEU A 262 8.98 9.69 10.99
N ASN A 263 9.63 9.56 12.13
CA ASN A 263 10.34 8.35 12.52
C ASN A 263 9.77 7.81 13.83
N VAL A 264 9.03 6.71 13.72
CA VAL A 264 8.29 6.10 14.82
C VAL A 264 9.03 4.83 15.23
N ALA A 265 9.44 4.78 16.49
CA ALA A 265 10.00 3.59 17.11
C ALA A 265 8.87 2.82 17.78
N GLY A 266 8.82 1.50 17.59
CA GLY A 266 7.77 0.64 18.16
C GLY A 266 7.56 0.89 19.65
N ALA A 267 6.34 1.32 20.01
CA ALA A 267 5.97 1.83 21.33
C ALA A 267 5.45 0.75 22.30
N GLY A 268 5.45 -0.52 21.91
CA GLY A 268 4.97 -1.62 22.75
C GLY A 268 3.82 -2.39 22.13
N ALA A 269 3.06 -3.14 22.94
CA ALA A 269 2.09 -4.14 22.47
C ALA A 269 0.86 -3.51 21.77
N GLY A 270 0.95 -3.20 20.48
CA GLY A 270 -0.18 -2.75 19.66
C GLY A 270 0.15 -2.72 18.17
N VAL A 271 -0.88 -2.57 17.34
CA VAL A 271 -0.72 -2.19 15.93
C VAL A 271 -0.45 -0.69 15.88
N GLU A 272 0.45 -0.26 15.02
CA GLU A 272 0.73 1.17 14.84
C GLU A 272 0.35 1.61 13.43
N PHE A 273 -0.29 2.77 13.34
CA PHE A 273 -0.72 3.38 12.10
C PHE A 273 0.05 4.68 11.92
N VAL A 274 0.95 4.70 10.96
CA VAL A 274 1.89 5.80 10.74
C VAL A 274 1.63 6.37 9.35
N GLY A 275 1.21 7.63 9.28
CA GLY A 275 1.01 8.31 7.99
C GLY A 275 1.74 9.63 7.92
N GLY A 276 2.24 10.02 6.75
CA GLY A 276 2.86 11.35 6.61
C GLY A 276 1.89 12.49 6.92
N VAL A 277 0.58 12.32 6.69
CA VAL A 277 -0.45 13.30 7.08
C VAL A 277 -1.20 12.81 8.32
N VAL A 278 -1.74 11.58 8.26
CA VAL A 278 -2.66 11.03 9.27
C VAL A 278 -2.29 9.63 9.68
N GLY A 279 -2.26 9.34 10.97
CA GLY A 279 -2.09 7.97 11.44
C GLY A 279 -3.29 7.09 11.10
N TYR A 280 -4.46 7.46 11.61
CA TYR A 280 -5.72 6.73 11.46
C TYR A 280 -6.87 7.63 11.04
N MET A 281 -7.70 7.19 10.09
CA MET A 281 -8.95 7.90 9.76
C MET A 281 -10.14 7.00 9.47
N LYS A 282 -11.35 7.50 9.76
CA LYS A 282 -12.61 6.80 9.53
C LYS A 282 -13.70 7.74 9.03
N GLY A 283 -14.25 7.47 7.84
CA GLY A 283 -15.32 8.26 7.22
C GLY A 283 -14.90 9.70 6.89
N VAL A 284 -13.65 9.90 6.50
CA VAL A 284 -13.02 11.21 6.29
C VAL A 284 -12.81 11.49 4.80
N LYS A 285 -12.69 12.79 4.45
CA LYS A 285 -12.30 13.23 3.11
C LYS A 285 -10.91 13.86 3.14
N VAL A 286 -10.00 13.33 2.35
CA VAL A 286 -8.64 13.85 2.14
C VAL A 286 -8.49 14.22 0.68
N LYS A 287 -8.21 15.50 0.40
CA LYS A 287 -8.07 16.05 -0.95
C LYS A 287 -6.87 16.96 -1.09
N GLU A 288 -6.32 16.99 -2.31
CA GLU A 288 -5.26 17.92 -2.70
C GLU A 288 -4.08 17.87 -1.73
N VAL A 289 -3.53 16.67 -1.54
CA VAL A 289 -2.39 16.46 -0.65
C VAL A 289 -1.12 16.30 -1.47
N TYR A 290 -0.08 17.01 -1.06
CA TYR A 290 1.24 16.93 -1.67
C TYR A 290 2.30 16.63 -0.61
N ILE A 291 3.10 15.58 -0.86
CA ILE A 291 4.21 15.19 0.01
C ILE A 291 5.48 15.07 -0.83
N GLY A 292 6.50 15.86 -0.51
CA GLY A 292 7.77 15.89 -1.25
C GLY A 292 8.99 15.73 -0.35
N LYS A 293 9.97 14.90 -0.73
CA LYS A 293 11.24 14.78 0.03
C LYS A 293 11.03 14.44 1.50
N THR A 294 10.07 13.57 1.79
CA THR A 294 9.66 13.23 3.15
C THR A 294 10.03 11.78 3.48
N ILE A 295 10.44 11.54 4.72
CA ILE A 295 10.70 10.20 5.25
C ILE A 295 9.57 9.83 6.22
N VAL A 296 8.87 8.73 5.96
CA VAL A 296 7.88 8.15 6.88
C VAL A 296 8.30 6.73 7.20
N LYS A 297 8.71 6.50 8.44
CA LYS A 297 9.32 5.23 8.85
C LYS A 297 8.71 4.70 10.13
N PHE A 298 8.41 3.41 10.11
CA PHE A 298 8.11 2.62 11.28
C PHE A 298 9.05 1.42 11.38
N SER A 299 9.75 1.29 12.50
CA SER A 299 10.77 0.25 12.65
C SER A 299 10.23 -1.14 13.01
N ASP A 300 8.99 -1.25 13.48
CA ASP A 300 8.41 -2.52 13.93
C ASP A 300 7.62 -3.22 12.81
N GLN A 301 7.64 -4.55 12.85
CA GLN A 301 7.06 -5.50 11.90
C GLN A 301 5.54 -5.64 12.06
N ARG A 302 4.85 -4.66 12.65
CA ARG A 302 3.41 -4.73 12.96
C ARG A 302 2.59 -3.54 12.45
N GLY A 303 3.23 -2.52 11.89
CA GLY A 303 2.55 -1.28 11.54
C GLY A 303 2.09 -1.18 10.09
N TYR A 304 1.06 -0.36 9.91
CA TYR A 304 0.62 0.13 8.62
C TYR A 304 1.23 1.51 8.40
N VAL A 305 1.97 1.66 7.31
CA VAL A 305 2.72 2.86 6.99
C VAL A 305 2.32 3.36 5.62
N GLY A 306 1.70 4.54 5.59
CA GLY A 306 1.40 5.22 4.34
C GLY A 306 2.22 6.49 4.20
N GLY A 307 2.57 6.84 2.96
CA GLY A 307 3.09 8.19 2.72
C GLY A 307 2.12 9.26 3.18
N VAL A 308 0.81 9.02 3.08
CA VAL A 308 -0.23 9.99 3.46
C VAL A 308 -1.00 9.49 4.69
N VAL A 309 -1.53 8.26 4.63
CA VAL A 309 -2.39 7.71 5.69
C VAL A 309 -1.88 6.35 6.14
N GLY A 310 -1.69 6.18 7.45
CA GLY A 310 -1.30 4.88 8.01
C GLY A 310 -2.38 3.83 7.79
N TYR A 311 -3.58 4.06 8.33
CA TYR A 311 -4.73 3.17 8.15
C TYR A 311 -6.03 3.95 8.02
N SER A 312 -6.89 3.49 7.12
CA SER A 312 -8.14 4.18 6.88
C SER A 312 -9.32 3.23 6.68
N ILE A 313 -10.52 3.76 6.97
CA ILE A 313 -11.78 3.04 6.86
C ILE A 313 -12.85 3.95 6.25
N GLY A 314 -13.57 3.49 5.23
CA GLY A 314 -14.77 4.16 4.73
C GLY A 314 -14.52 5.59 4.23
N SER A 315 -13.28 5.91 3.85
CA SER A 315 -12.83 7.28 3.57
C SER A 315 -12.59 7.50 2.08
N LEU A 316 -12.54 8.78 1.68
CA LEU A 316 -12.21 9.22 0.33
C LEU A 316 -10.85 9.90 0.33
N ILE A 317 -9.92 9.34 -0.44
CA ILE A 317 -8.59 9.92 -0.72
C ILE A 317 -8.54 10.28 -2.19
N GLN A 318 -8.31 11.56 -2.50
CA GLN A 318 -8.38 12.05 -3.86
C GLN A 318 -7.32 13.11 -4.16
N ASN A 319 -6.75 13.08 -5.37
CA ASN A 319 -5.80 14.10 -5.85
C ASN A 319 -4.59 14.20 -4.93
N VAL A 320 -3.91 13.08 -4.73
CA VAL A 320 -2.77 13.00 -3.82
C VAL A 320 -1.50 12.68 -4.59
N THR A 321 -0.43 13.43 -4.32
CA THR A 321 0.88 13.21 -4.93
C THR A 321 1.94 13.02 -3.84
N VAL A 322 2.68 11.91 -3.93
CA VAL A 322 3.86 11.64 -3.10
C VAL A 322 5.07 11.54 -4.03
N ILE A 323 6.10 12.34 -3.76
CA ILE A 323 7.27 12.44 -4.62
C ILE A 323 8.59 12.50 -3.84
N ASP A 324 9.65 11.90 -4.40
CA ASP A 324 11.01 11.95 -3.86
C ASP A 324 11.10 11.52 -2.37
N SER A 325 10.22 10.60 -1.95
CA SER A 325 10.02 10.26 -0.53
C SER A 325 10.52 8.85 -0.20
N ASN A 326 10.71 8.55 1.10
CA ASN A 326 11.05 7.21 1.59
C ASN A 326 10.01 6.76 2.62
N ILE A 327 9.24 5.74 2.27
CA ILE A 327 8.16 5.19 3.09
C ILE A 327 8.53 3.76 3.49
N SER A 328 8.62 3.46 4.79
CA SER A 328 9.06 2.14 5.26
C SER A 328 8.26 1.61 6.45
N GLY A 329 7.81 0.36 6.36
CA GLY A 329 7.00 -0.30 7.39
C GLY A 329 6.64 -1.75 7.06
N LYS A 330 5.79 -2.41 7.85
CA LYS A 330 5.38 -3.81 7.56
C LYS A 330 4.36 -3.87 6.42
N TYR A 331 3.27 -3.13 6.54
CA TYR A 331 2.30 -2.88 5.47
C TYR A 331 2.55 -1.48 4.93
N ALA A 332 3.32 -1.38 3.85
CA ALA A 332 3.82 -0.10 3.35
C ALA A 332 3.16 0.27 2.02
N GLY A 333 2.56 1.46 1.96
CA GLY A 333 2.01 2.02 0.72
C GLY A 333 2.52 3.44 0.48
N GLY A 334 2.80 3.78 -0.77
CA GLY A 334 3.19 5.15 -1.11
C GLY A 334 2.13 6.18 -0.72
N ILE A 335 0.84 5.81 -0.74
CA ILE A 335 -0.27 6.66 -0.25
C ILE A 335 -0.84 6.11 1.06
N VAL A 336 -1.31 4.87 1.07
CA VAL A 336 -2.05 4.26 2.21
C VAL A 336 -1.37 2.99 2.69
N GLY A 337 -1.10 2.89 4.00
CA GLY A 337 -0.56 1.65 4.58
C GLY A 337 -1.59 0.52 4.57
N GLY A 338 -2.77 0.75 5.15
CA GLY A 338 -3.90 -0.17 5.17
C GLY A 338 -5.24 0.50 4.83
N SER A 339 -6.03 -0.11 3.95
CA SER A 339 -7.32 0.41 3.51
C SER A 339 -8.47 -0.55 3.76
N TRP A 340 -9.61 -0.02 4.22
CA TRP A 340 -10.83 -0.81 4.40
C TRP A 340 -12.08 -0.03 3.95
N TYR A 341 -12.90 -0.53 3.01
CA TYR A 341 -14.06 0.21 2.47
C TYR A 341 -13.71 1.59 1.86
N GLU A 342 -12.50 1.73 1.31
CA GLU A 342 -11.99 3.02 0.85
C GLU A 342 -12.19 3.30 -0.63
N LYS A 343 -12.12 4.59 -0.97
CA LYS A 343 -12.00 5.08 -2.33
C LYS A 343 -10.72 5.91 -2.46
N VAL A 344 -9.75 5.38 -3.21
CA VAL A 344 -8.51 6.08 -3.55
C VAL A 344 -8.58 6.48 -5.02
N SER A 345 -8.46 7.76 -5.35
CA SER A 345 -8.61 8.19 -6.74
C SER A 345 -7.66 9.30 -7.17
N THR A 346 -7.18 9.23 -8.41
CA THR A 346 -6.32 10.27 -9.01
C THR A 346 -5.09 10.53 -8.15
N CYS A 347 -4.31 9.48 -7.89
CA CYS A 347 -3.18 9.51 -6.98
C CYS A 347 -1.88 9.15 -7.69
N HIS A 348 -0.78 9.80 -7.33
CA HIS A 348 0.52 9.66 -7.98
C HIS A 348 1.62 9.40 -6.96
N VAL A 349 2.44 8.36 -7.19
CA VAL A 349 3.63 8.04 -6.40
C VAL A 349 4.84 8.02 -7.31
N ILE A 350 5.70 9.02 -7.18
CA ILE A 350 6.75 9.34 -8.16
C ILE A 350 8.12 9.36 -7.49
N ARG A 351 9.12 8.69 -8.07
CA ARG A 351 10.51 8.70 -7.52
C ARG A 351 10.57 8.43 -6.02
N THR A 352 9.69 7.55 -5.55
CA THR A 352 9.51 7.27 -4.13
C THR A 352 10.00 5.86 -3.85
N GLU A 353 10.75 5.70 -2.77
CA GLU A 353 11.12 4.40 -2.23
C GLU A 353 10.01 3.95 -1.26
N VAL A 354 9.41 2.79 -1.50
CA VAL A 354 8.45 2.18 -0.58
C VAL A 354 9.01 0.82 -0.17
N SER A 355 9.23 0.59 1.12
CA SER A 355 9.86 -0.63 1.61
C SER A 355 9.12 -1.32 2.77
N GLY A 356 9.12 -2.66 2.78
CA GLY A 356 8.42 -3.42 3.81
C GLY A 356 8.32 -4.93 3.61
N ARG A 357 7.25 -5.53 4.16
CA ARG A 357 6.89 -6.94 3.93
C ARG A 357 5.73 -7.06 2.95
N PHE A 358 4.67 -6.29 3.17
CA PHE A 358 3.51 -6.18 2.30
C PHE A 358 3.53 -4.79 1.68
N VAL A 359 3.99 -4.69 0.43
CA VAL A 359 4.43 -3.42 -0.14
C VAL A 359 3.70 -3.15 -1.44
N GLY A 360 3.02 -2.02 -1.49
CA GLY A 360 2.41 -1.50 -2.72
C GLY A 360 2.93 -0.11 -3.04
N GLY A 361 3.13 0.20 -4.33
CA GLY A 361 3.47 1.57 -4.71
C GLY A 361 2.40 2.58 -4.30
N VAL A 362 1.13 2.19 -4.21
CA VAL A 362 0.01 3.04 -3.73
C VAL A 362 -0.51 2.56 -2.38
N ILE A 363 -0.91 1.29 -2.28
CA ILE A 363 -1.57 0.71 -1.09
C ILE A 363 -0.81 -0.52 -0.59
N GLY A 364 -0.42 -0.55 0.69
CA GLY A 364 0.24 -1.72 1.28
C GLY A 364 -0.71 -2.91 1.42
N TYR A 365 -1.82 -2.71 2.14
CA TYR A 365 -2.89 -3.68 2.34
C TYR A 365 -4.25 -3.09 2.01
N GLY A 366 -5.02 -3.70 1.11
CA GLY A 366 -6.35 -3.20 0.73
C GLY A 366 -7.46 -4.24 0.89
N ALA A 367 -8.47 -3.93 1.69
CA ALA A 367 -9.65 -4.77 1.89
C ALA A 367 -10.93 -4.04 1.48
N ILE A 368 -11.74 -4.67 0.63
CA ILE A 368 -13.07 -4.19 0.22
C ILE A 368 -13.04 -2.73 -0.27
N SER A 369 -12.01 -2.36 -1.04
CA SER A 369 -11.70 -0.98 -1.41
C SER A 369 -11.64 -0.80 -2.92
N GLU A 370 -11.73 0.45 -3.38
CA GLU A 370 -11.66 0.87 -4.77
C GLU A 370 -10.47 1.82 -4.97
N MET A 371 -9.66 1.56 -6.00
CA MET A 371 -8.64 2.48 -6.48
C MET A 371 -8.89 2.83 -7.94
N LYS A 372 -8.84 4.12 -8.27
CA LYS A 372 -9.06 4.62 -9.63
C LYS A 372 -8.00 5.63 -10.06
N ASN A 373 -7.55 5.59 -11.31
CA ASN A 373 -6.62 6.58 -11.89
C ASN A 373 -5.34 6.74 -11.03
N ALA A 374 -4.71 5.62 -10.65
CA ALA A 374 -3.51 5.66 -9.83
C ALA A 374 -2.27 5.47 -10.70
N THR A 375 -1.20 6.20 -10.40
CA THR A 375 0.07 6.09 -11.13
C THR A 375 1.24 5.89 -10.16
N VAL A 376 2.08 4.90 -10.45
CA VAL A 376 3.38 4.70 -9.80
C VAL A 376 4.46 4.85 -10.87
N ALA A 377 5.36 5.81 -10.71
CA ALA A 377 6.30 6.19 -11.77
C ALA A 377 7.73 6.41 -11.23
N SER A 378 8.72 5.82 -11.89
CA SER A 378 10.14 6.02 -11.55
C SER A 378 10.47 5.69 -10.08
N SER A 379 9.71 4.80 -9.46
CA SER A 379 9.77 4.49 -8.03
C SER A 379 10.52 3.18 -7.78
N THR A 380 10.90 2.95 -6.52
CA THR A 380 11.56 1.71 -6.09
C THR A 380 10.72 1.06 -4.99
N ILE A 381 10.23 -0.14 -5.24
CA ILE A 381 9.40 -0.91 -4.32
C ILE A 381 10.25 -2.06 -3.79
N ILE A 382 10.54 -2.06 -2.49
CA ILE A 382 11.52 -2.96 -1.88
C ILE A 382 10.83 -3.86 -0.86
N ALA A 383 11.09 -5.17 -0.90
CA ALA A 383 10.68 -6.05 0.20
C ALA A 383 11.80 -6.94 0.70
N HIS A 384 11.94 -6.98 2.03
CA HIS A 384 12.96 -7.76 2.72
C HIS A 384 12.34 -8.52 3.89
N ALA A 385 11.64 -9.62 3.60
CA ALA A 385 10.91 -10.35 4.61
C ALA A 385 10.75 -11.84 4.27
N GLU A 386 10.33 -12.61 5.26
CA GLU A 386 9.78 -13.95 5.05
C GLU A 386 8.37 -13.81 4.45
N ALA A 387 8.12 -14.44 3.30
CA ALA A 387 6.86 -14.32 2.55
C ALA A 387 6.37 -12.88 2.37
N PRO A 388 7.08 -12.08 1.56
CA PRO A 388 6.62 -10.76 1.17
C PRO A 388 5.50 -10.87 0.13
N SER A 389 4.61 -9.88 0.16
CA SER A 389 3.60 -9.67 -0.87
C SER A 389 3.81 -8.28 -1.48
N VAL A 390 4.27 -8.22 -2.72
CA VAL A 390 4.83 -7.01 -3.32
C VAL A 390 4.20 -6.72 -4.66
N GLY A 391 3.57 -5.54 -4.77
CA GLY A 391 2.98 -5.05 -6.01
C GLY A 391 3.50 -3.68 -6.39
N GLY A 392 3.66 -3.42 -7.69
CA GLY A 392 3.95 -2.06 -8.15
C GLY A 392 2.85 -1.05 -7.80
N GLY A 393 1.60 -1.49 -7.67
CA GLY A 393 0.46 -0.70 -7.17
C GLY A 393 0.00 -1.11 -5.77
N ILE A 394 -0.34 -2.39 -5.56
CA ILE A 394 -0.88 -2.88 -4.28
C ILE A 394 -0.12 -4.11 -3.78
N GLY A 395 0.27 -4.11 -2.51
CA GLY A 395 0.94 -5.26 -1.89
C GLY A 395 0.00 -6.45 -1.76
N LEU A 396 -0.91 -6.39 -0.80
CA LEU A 396 -1.90 -7.43 -0.53
C LEU A 396 -3.33 -6.87 -0.67
N SER A 397 -4.22 -7.61 -1.34
CA SER A 397 -5.58 -7.18 -1.61
C SER A 397 -6.63 -8.26 -1.31
N LYS A 398 -7.81 -7.84 -0.83
CA LYS A 398 -8.98 -8.69 -0.56
C LYS A 398 -10.25 -7.99 -1.01
N SER A 399 -11.02 -8.58 -1.93
CA SER A 399 -12.25 -7.97 -2.47
C SER A 399 -12.05 -6.55 -3.02
N PHE A 400 -11.01 -6.32 -3.80
CA PHE A 400 -10.53 -4.99 -4.19
C PHE A 400 -10.82 -4.67 -5.66
N THR A 401 -11.19 -3.43 -6.00
CA THR A 401 -11.35 -3.02 -7.41
C THR A 401 -10.30 -1.99 -7.78
N ALA A 402 -9.47 -2.28 -8.79
CA ALA A 402 -8.50 -1.35 -9.35
C ALA A 402 -8.87 -0.99 -10.79
N VAL A 403 -8.99 0.31 -11.04
CA VAL A 403 -9.38 0.89 -12.34
C VAL A 403 -8.32 1.89 -12.78
N ASP A 404 -7.82 1.76 -14.01
CA ASP A 404 -6.84 2.68 -14.60
C ASP A 404 -5.56 2.82 -13.73
N LEU A 405 -5.00 1.68 -13.28
CA LEU A 405 -3.70 1.64 -12.60
C LEU A 405 -2.57 1.66 -13.64
N THR A 406 -1.65 2.61 -13.51
CA THR A 406 -0.42 2.66 -14.33
C THR A 406 0.81 2.50 -13.44
N VAL A 407 1.67 1.52 -13.76
CA VAL A 407 2.99 1.36 -13.15
C VAL A 407 4.02 1.53 -14.27
N ILE A 408 4.91 2.52 -14.15
CA ILE A 408 5.87 2.87 -15.21
C ILE A 408 7.28 3.11 -14.66
N ASP A 409 8.30 2.65 -15.37
CA ASP A 409 9.73 2.88 -15.05
C ASP A 409 10.06 2.53 -13.59
N THR A 410 9.41 1.51 -13.03
CA THR A 410 9.44 1.19 -11.61
C THR A 410 10.33 -0.03 -11.38
N VAL A 411 11.17 0.02 -10.35
CA VAL A 411 11.97 -1.13 -9.90
C VAL A 411 11.25 -1.78 -8.74
N ILE A 412 11.01 -3.09 -8.83
CA ILE A 412 10.48 -3.91 -7.75
C ILE A 412 11.62 -4.85 -7.35
N ASP A 413 12.18 -4.66 -6.16
CA ASP A 413 13.32 -5.42 -5.65
C ASP A 413 12.90 -6.23 -4.42
N VAL A 414 12.98 -7.55 -4.53
CA VAL A 414 12.49 -8.47 -3.50
C VAL A 414 13.61 -9.39 -3.08
N VAL A 415 13.97 -9.32 -1.80
CA VAL A 415 14.86 -10.30 -1.18
C VAL A 415 14.02 -11.27 -0.36
N ILE A 416 13.92 -12.50 -0.85
CA ILE A 416 13.21 -13.60 -0.21
C ILE A 416 14.15 -14.24 0.80
N LYS A 417 13.70 -14.30 2.05
CA LYS A 417 14.37 -15.09 3.09
C LYS A 417 13.79 -16.51 3.11
N PRO A 418 14.59 -17.54 3.40
CA PRO A 418 14.10 -18.91 3.50
C PRO A 418 12.91 -18.97 4.47
N SER A 419 11.78 -19.49 4.01
CA SER A 419 10.58 -19.62 4.82
C SER A 419 9.66 -20.69 4.25
N GLU A 420 8.85 -21.30 5.12
CA GLU A 420 7.78 -22.22 4.69
C GLU A 420 6.62 -21.50 3.98
N TYR A 421 6.62 -20.17 4.00
CA TYR A 421 5.54 -19.34 3.48
C TYR A 421 5.81 -18.89 2.04
N GLN A 422 4.74 -18.54 1.36
CA GLN A 422 4.73 -18.20 -0.07
C GLN A 422 5.08 -16.72 -0.26
N SER A 423 5.99 -16.44 -1.19
CA SER A 423 6.32 -15.08 -1.61
C SER A 423 5.54 -14.73 -2.87
N GLU A 424 4.95 -13.54 -2.92
CA GLU A 424 3.98 -13.17 -3.95
C GLU A 424 4.39 -11.82 -4.55
N VAL A 425 4.84 -11.82 -5.80
CA VAL A 425 5.43 -10.62 -6.40
C VAL A 425 4.82 -10.34 -7.76
N GLY A 426 4.23 -9.16 -7.91
CA GLY A 426 3.67 -8.71 -9.18
C GLY A 426 4.06 -7.29 -9.58
N GLY A 427 4.17 -7.04 -10.88
CA GLY A 427 4.40 -5.69 -11.39
C GLY A 427 3.26 -4.71 -11.07
N GLY A 428 2.03 -5.20 -10.85
CA GLY A 428 0.89 -4.42 -10.37
C GLY A 428 0.49 -4.80 -8.95
N PHE A 429 0.35 -6.10 -8.66
CA PHE A 429 -0.19 -6.60 -7.39
C PHE A 429 0.64 -7.75 -6.84
N GLY A 430 0.94 -7.74 -5.54
CA GLY A 430 1.59 -8.88 -4.88
C GLY A 430 0.64 -10.06 -4.79
N SER A 431 -0.37 -9.92 -3.93
CA SER A 431 -1.38 -10.95 -3.71
C SER A 431 -2.80 -10.41 -3.68
N SER A 432 -3.70 -11.27 -4.12
CA SER A 432 -5.10 -10.98 -4.33
C SER A 432 -5.95 -12.14 -3.85
N GLU A 433 -6.77 -11.91 -2.85
CA GLU A 433 -7.82 -12.85 -2.43
C GLU A 433 -9.08 -12.70 -3.32
N SER A 434 -10.16 -13.40 -2.97
CA SER A 434 -11.42 -13.42 -3.72
C SER A 434 -12.02 -12.01 -3.92
N GLY A 435 -12.70 -11.80 -5.03
CA GLY A 435 -13.48 -10.60 -5.32
C GLY A 435 -12.66 -9.45 -5.91
N VAL A 436 -11.44 -9.70 -6.39
CA VAL A 436 -10.60 -8.64 -6.94
C VAL A 436 -10.88 -8.42 -8.44
N GLN A 437 -11.01 -7.16 -8.83
CA GLN A 437 -11.31 -6.73 -10.19
C GLN A 437 -10.25 -5.76 -10.71
N PHE A 438 -9.82 -5.97 -11.95
CA PHE A 438 -8.80 -5.15 -12.61
C PHE A 438 -9.28 -4.67 -13.96
N LEU A 439 -9.40 -3.36 -14.07
CA LEU A 439 -9.91 -2.68 -15.24
C LEU A 439 -8.82 -1.72 -15.73
N ASN A 440 -8.32 -1.94 -16.94
CA ASN A 440 -7.34 -1.07 -17.60
C ASN A 440 -6.02 -0.87 -16.83
N THR A 441 -5.42 -1.97 -16.37
CA THR A 441 -4.10 -1.89 -15.71
C THR A 441 -2.98 -1.90 -16.76
N MET A 442 -2.03 -0.98 -16.63
CA MET A 442 -0.89 -0.82 -17.53
C MET A 442 0.43 -0.90 -16.76
N ILE A 443 1.34 -1.75 -17.22
CA ILE A 443 2.63 -2.00 -16.56
C ILE A 443 3.73 -1.86 -17.62
N ILE A 444 4.55 -0.82 -17.50
CA ILE A 444 5.51 -0.42 -18.52
C ILE A 444 6.91 -0.31 -17.91
N LYS A 445 7.91 -0.93 -18.54
CA LYS A 445 9.32 -0.79 -18.13
C LYS A 445 9.55 -1.08 -16.65
N THR A 446 8.83 -2.06 -16.12
CA THR A 446 8.99 -2.49 -14.74
C THR A 446 10.08 -3.54 -14.65
N ASN A 447 11.07 -3.31 -13.79
CA ASN A 447 12.15 -4.25 -13.51
C ASN A 447 11.85 -4.97 -12.21
N LEU A 448 11.55 -6.26 -12.29
CA LEU A 448 11.36 -7.11 -11.13
C LEU A 448 12.66 -7.87 -10.86
N SER A 449 13.34 -7.54 -9.76
CA SER A 449 14.53 -8.22 -9.25
C SER A 449 14.11 -9.07 -8.05
N ILE A 450 14.38 -10.37 -8.10
CA ILE A 450 14.07 -11.28 -7.00
C ILE A 450 15.31 -12.09 -6.67
N ASP A 451 15.78 -11.96 -5.45
CA ASP A 451 16.92 -12.69 -4.92
C ASP A 451 16.49 -13.45 -3.66
N GLY A 452 16.90 -14.70 -3.49
CA GLY A 452 16.63 -15.39 -2.23
C GLY A 452 16.85 -16.89 -2.26
N ASP A 453 16.91 -17.48 -1.06
CA ASP A 453 17.12 -18.91 -0.84
C ASP A 453 15.79 -19.69 -0.88
N ASP A 454 15.88 -21.02 -0.75
CA ASP A 454 14.77 -21.99 -0.67
C ASP A 454 13.42 -21.42 -0.17
N GLY A 455 12.47 -21.24 -1.09
CA GLY A 455 11.13 -20.76 -0.80
C GLY A 455 10.23 -20.85 -2.04
N LEU A 456 8.90 -20.93 -1.83
CA LEU A 456 7.94 -20.94 -2.93
C LEU A 456 7.65 -19.51 -3.37
N LEU A 457 8.03 -19.18 -4.61
CA LEU A 457 7.78 -17.87 -5.21
C LEU A 457 6.68 -17.94 -6.27
N TYR A 458 5.70 -17.05 -6.15
CA TYR A 458 4.76 -16.70 -7.20
C TYR A 458 5.10 -15.32 -7.76
N ALA A 459 5.60 -15.29 -8.99
CA ALA A 459 5.97 -14.05 -9.66
C ALA A 459 5.14 -13.83 -10.94
N GLY A 460 4.75 -12.59 -11.21
CA GLY A 460 4.17 -12.23 -12.51
C GLY A 460 4.30 -10.76 -12.87
N TRP A 461 4.12 -10.41 -14.15
CA TRP A 461 4.15 -8.99 -14.52
C TRP A 461 2.92 -8.26 -14.02
N GLY A 462 1.74 -8.90 -14.02
CA GLY A 462 0.53 -8.32 -13.45
C GLY A 462 0.44 -8.56 -11.95
N VAL A 463 0.18 -9.83 -11.61
CA VAL A 463 -0.14 -10.26 -10.25
C VAL A 463 0.74 -11.43 -9.84
N GLY A 464 1.28 -11.40 -8.63
CA GLY A 464 2.05 -12.50 -8.06
C GLY A 464 1.16 -13.71 -7.81
N GLN A 465 0.25 -13.62 -6.84
CA GLN A 465 -0.69 -14.68 -6.51
C GLN A 465 -2.13 -14.20 -6.48
N MET A 466 -3.04 -15.08 -6.91
CA MET A 466 -4.47 -14.93 -6.71
C MET A 466 -5.07 -16.16 -6.04
N THR A 467 -5.78 -15.94 -4.95
CA THR A 467 -6.59 -16.98 -4.30
C THR A 467 -8.07 -16.61 -4.44
N GLY A 468 -8.89 -17.56 -4.91
CA GLY A 468 -10.32 -17.32 -5.13
C GLY A 468 -10.72 -16.71 -6.47
N SER A 469 -11.97 -16.23 -6.56
CA SER A 469 -12.57 -15.72 -7.79
C SER A 469 -12.17 -14.28 -8.06
N GLY A 470 -11.52 -14.02 -9.20
CA GLY A 470 -11.18 -12.66 -9.65
C GLY A 470 -11.48 -12.46 -11.13
N ALA A 471 -11.64 -11.20 -11.54
CA ALA A 471 -11.90 -10.83 -12.93
C ALA A 471 -10.93 -9.75 -13.42
N TYR A 472 -10.29 -9.99 -14.56
CA TYR A 472 -9.50 -9.01 -15.30
C TYR A 472 -10.18 -8.71 -16.62
N GLU A 473 -10.48 -7.45 -16.85
CA GLU A 473 -10.99 -7.04 -18.15
C GLU A 473 -9.88 -6.65 -19.11
N GLN A 474 -8.88 -5.90 -18.63
CA GLN A 474 -7.77 -5.42 -19.46
C GLN A 474 -6.49 -5.28 -18.63
N LEU A 475 -5.47 -6.06 -18.98
CA LEU A 475 -4.12 -5.94 -18.45
C LEU A 475 -3.12 -5.85 -19.61
N ALA A 476 -2.36 -4.75 -19.66
CA ALA A 476 -1.33 -4.51 -20.66
C ALA A 476 0.05 -4.42 -20.00
N VAL A 477 1.00 -5.21 -20.49
CA VAL A 477 2.39 -5.24 -20.05
C VAL A 477 3.29 -4.93 -21.22
N SER A 478 4.24 -4.00 -21.06
CA SER A 478 5.15 -3.59 -22.14
C SER A 478 6.55 -3.32 -21.62
N GLN A 479 7.56 -3.86 -22.30
CA GLN A 479 8.97 -3.58 -22.01
C GLN A 479 9.40 -3.92 -20.57
N SER A 480 8.77 -4.90 -19.93
CA SER A 480 9.04 -5.25 -18.53
C SER A 480 10.04 -6.40 -18.44
N PHE A 481 10.88 -6.36 -17.41
CA PHE A 481 11.95 -7.33 -17.19
C PHE A 481 11.75 -8.03 -15.85
N ILE A 482 11.88 -9.35 -15.82
CA ILE A 482 11.97 -10.14 -14.59
C ILE A 482 13.36 -10.75 -14.54
N ASN A 483 14.09 -10.51 -13.46
CA ASN A 483 15.36 -11.13 -13.13
C ASN A 483 15.21 -11.89 -11.81
N ILE A 484 15.50 -13.18 -11.82
CA ILE A 484 15.39 -14.03 -10.64
C ILE A 484 16.71 -14.77 -10.42
N THR A 485 17.28 -14.63 -9.22
CA THR A 485 18.53 -15.26 -8.79
C THR A 485 18.30 -16.07 -7.51
N GLY A 486 18.99 -17.20 -7.36
CA GLY A 486 19.10 -17.95 -6.09
C GLY A 486 17.89 -18.82 -5.70
N VAL A 487 16.69 -18.58 -6.25
CA VAL A 487 15.46 -19.27 -5.80
C VAL A 487 15.33 -20.67 -6.43
N THR A 488 15.08 -21.70 -5.60
CA THR A 488 15.01 -23.11 -6.03
C THR A 488 13.61 -23.58 -6.48
N HIS A 489 12.54 -22.98 -5.94
CA HIS A 489 11.15 -23.37 -6.21
C HIS A 489 10.34 -22.18 -6.74
N ILE A 490 10.17 -22.11 -8.06
CA ILE A 490 9.60 -20.92 -8.70
C ILE A 490 8.40 -21.25 -9.56
N LYS A 491 7.34 -20.48 -9.38
CA LYS A 491 6.20 -20.40 -10.30
C LYS A 491 6.10 -18.98 -10.87
N ILE A 492 6.48 -18.83 -12.13
CA ILE A 492 6.35 -17.55 -12.85
C ILE A 492 5.18 -17.65 -13.82
N GLY A 493 4.30 -16.66 -13.75
CA GLY A 493 3.20 -16.46 -14.68
C GLY A 493 3.33 -15.12 -15.40
N GLY A 494 3.13 -15.05 -16.72
CA GLY A 494 3.25 -13.78 -17.43
C GLY A 494 2.24 -12.73 -16.94
N ALA A 495 0.94 -13.04 -16.93
CA ALA A 495 -0.08 -12.15 -16.34
C ALA A 495 -0.18 -12.33 -14.83
N VAL A 496 -0.35 -13.59 -14.43
CA VAL A 496 -0.68 -14.00 -13.06
C VAL A 496 0.18 -15.20 -12.71
N GLY A 497 1.00 -15.08 -11.66
CA GLY A 497 1.88 -16.16 -11.20
C GLY A 497 1.12 -17.42 -10.83
N PHE A 498 0.05 -17.30 -10.05
CA PHE A 498 -0.86 -18.38 -9.71
C PHE A 498 -2.29 -17.90 -9.53
N THR A 499 -3.27 -18.73 -9.89
CA THR A 499 -4.68 -18.45 -9.63
C THR A 499 -5.47 -19.72 -9.37
N ASP A 500 -6.36 -19.71 -8.38
CA ASP A 500 -7.36 -20.79 -8.19
C ASP A 500 -8.55 -20.64 -9.15
N SER A 501 -8.99 -19.42 -9.42
CA SER A 501 -10.11 -19.15 -10.34
C SER A 501 -10.12 -17.69 -10.82
N ALA A 502 -9.43 -17.38 -11.92
CA ALA A 502 -9.51 -16.05 -12.53
C ALA A 502 -10.04 -16.13 -13.95
N SER A 503 -10.85 -15.15 -14.35
CA SER A 503 -11.15 -14.86 -15.75
C SER A 503 -10.29 -13.68 -16.21
N ILE A 504 -9.60 -13.84 -17.33
CA ILE A 504 -8.83 -12.77 -17.98
C ILE A 504 -9.37 -12.64 -19.40
N SER A 505 -9.94 -11.48 -19.73
CA SER A 505 -10.62 -11.30 -21.03
C SER A 505 -9.75 -10.65 -22.09
N ASN A 506 -8.79 -9.79 -21.72
CA ASN A 506 -7.76 -9.23 -22.62
C ASN A 506 -6.43 -9.07 -21.89
N PHE A 507 -5.42 -9.82 -22.34
CA PHE A 507 -4.06 -9.72 -21.83
C PHE A 507 -3.08 -9.51 -22.97
N THR A 508 -2.31 -8.42 -22.90
CA THR A 508 -1.29 -8.12 -23.90
C THR A 508 0.07 -8.00 -23.23
N VAL A 509 1.06 -8.74 -23.74
CA VAL A 509 2.47 -8.58 -23.38
C VAL A 509 3.24 -8.18 -24.63
N SER A 510 4.02 -7.11 -24.54
CA SER A 510 4.91 -6.71 -25.62
C SER A 510 6.34 -6.47 -25.14
N ARG A 511 7.34 -6.97 -25.88
CA ARG A 511 8.77 -6.66 -25.66
C ARG A 511 9.29 -6.92 -24.24
N SER A 512 8.73 -7.88 -23.52
CA SER A 512 9.15 -8.23 -22.17
C SER A 512 10.16 -9.38 -22.16
N LYS A 513 10.98 -9.49 -21.10
CA LYS A 513 12.01 -10.53 -20.93
C LYS A 513 11.98 -11.12 -19.53
N ILE A 514 12.22 -12.43 -19.44
CA ILE A 514 12.46 -13.15 -18.19
C ILE A 514 13.89 -13.69 -18.26
N LEU A 515 14.69 -13.39 -17.24
CA LEU A 515 16.01 -13.97 -16.98
C LEU A 515 15.93 -14.74 -15.66
N PHE A 516 16.43 -15.97 -15.67
CA PHE A 516 16.48 -16.83 -14.51
C PHE A 516 17.89 -17.42 -14.38
N GLU A 517 18.49 -17.26 -13.20
CA GLU A 517 19.79 -17.79 -12.83
C GLU A 517 19.64 -18.62 -11.54
N GLY A 518 19.51 -19.94 -11.67
CA GLY A 518 19.39 -20.85 -10.54
C GLY A 518 19.58 -22.32 -10.95
N ASP A 519 19.60 -23.23 -9.97
CA ASP A 519 19.86 -24.67 -10.20
C ASP A 519 18.77 -25.37 -11.03
N GLY A 520 17.61 -24.73 -11.17
CA GLY A 520 16.50 -25.16 -12.02
C GLY A 520 15.75 -26.39 -11.53
N SER A 521 15.95 -26.80 -10.27
CA SER A 521 15.40 -28.05 -9.73
C SER A 521 13.86 -28.09 -9.73
N ASN A 522 13.15 -26.95 -9.59
CA ASN A 522 11.68 -26.87 -9.63
C ASN A 522 11.15 -25.54 -10.20
N VAL A 523 11.40 -25.28 -11.49
CA VAL A 523 10.94 -24.05 -12.17
C VAL A 523 9.74 -24.32 -13.09
N GLN A 524 8.62 -23.69 -12.80
CA GLN A 524 7.44 -23.64 -13.67
C GLN A 524 7.26 -22.24 -14.25
N ILE A 525 7.21 -22.13 -15.58
CA ILE A 525 7.01 -20.85 -16.30
C ILE A 525 5.80 -20.98 -17.22
N GLY A 526 4.74 -20.24 -16.91
CA GLY A 526 3.56 -20.05 -17.75
C GLY A 526 3.48 -18.62 -18.30
N PHE A 527 3.13 -18.43 -19.57
CA PHE A 527 3.06 -17.08 -20.15
C PHE A 527 1.72 -16.37 -19.90
N CYS A 528 0.64 -17.13 -19.70
CA CYS A 528 -0.67 -16.55 -19.38
C CYS A 528 -1.02 -16.77 -17.91
N ILE A 529 -1.02 -18.04 -17.46
CA ILE A 529 -1.33 -18.48 -16.10
C ILE A 529 -0.42 -19.65 -15.74
N GLY A 530 0.10 -19.69 -14.50
CA GLY A 530 0.95 -20.77 -13.99
C GLY A 530 0.24 -22.13 -13.92
N GLU A 531 -0.95 -22.20 -13.32
CA GLU A 531 -1.71 -23.45 -13.16
C GLU A 531 -3.23 -23.16 -13.04
N ASN A 532 -4.05 -23.22 -14.12
CA ASN A 532 -5.52 -23.19 -13.92
C ASN A 532 -6.39 -23.79 -15.05
N LYS A 533 -7.64 -24.17 -14.69
CA LYS A 533 -8.68 -24.88 -15.45
C LYS A 533 -9.76 -23.99 -16.11
N HIS A 534 -9.68 -22.67 -15.97
CA HIS A 534 -10.73 -21.75 -16.42
C HIS A 534 -10.27 -20.72 -17.47
N GLY A 535 -11.24 -20.26 -18.28
CA GLY A 535 -11.01 -19.68 -19.60
C GLY A 535 -10.32 -18.32 -19.59
N ILE A 536 -9.15 -18.27 -20.22
CA ILE A 536 -8.54 -17.04 -20.71
C ILE A 536 -9.04 -16.83 -22.13
N SER A 537 -9.55 -15.64 -22.42
CA SER A 537 -9.77 -15.22 -23.80
C SER A 537 -8.75 -14.14 -24.17
N ASN A 538 -8.30 -14.14 -25.43
CA ASN A 538 -7.50 -13.07 -26.03
C ASN A 538 -6.16 -12.74 -25.33
N CYS A 539 -5.27 -13.72 -25.22
CA CYS A 539 -3.86 -13.43 -24.94
C CYS A 539 -3.11 -13.08 -26.23
N THR A 540 -2.47 -11.92 -26.24
CA THR A 540 -1.60 -11.48 -27.34
C THR A 540 -0.17 -11.28 -26.83
N PHE A 541 0.79 -11.93 -27.50
CA PHE A 541 2.21 -11.77 -27.24
C PHE A 541 2.87 -11.18 -28.47
N ASP A 542 3.50 -10.02 -28.31
CA ASP A 542 4.23 -9.35 -29.37
C ASP A 542 5.71 -9.19 -28.98
N GLU A 543 6.63 -9.63 -29.83
CA GLU A 543 8.09 -9.46 -29.65
C GLU A 543 8.68 -9.89 -28.28
N THR A 544 8.01 -10.78 -27.55
CA THR A 544 8.46 -11.22 -26.21
C THR A 544 9.55 -12.30 -26.34
N LYS A 545 10.78 -12.01 -25.88
CA LYS A 545 11.93 -12.91 -26.03
C LYS A 545 12.22 -13.66 -24.73
N LYS A 546 12.43 -14.97 -24.84
CA LYS A 546 12.91 -15.82 -23.74
C LYS A 546 14.42 -16.01 -23.85
N ILE A 547 15.15 -15.76 -22.77
CA ILE A 547 16.58 -16.07 -22.70
C ILE A 547 16.81 -16.85 -21.41
N PHE A 548 17.14 -18.12 -21.53
CA PHE A 548 17.71 -18.90 -20.44
C PHE A 548 19.22 -18.92 -20.65
N ASP A 549 19.96 -18.36 -19.71
CA ASP A 549 21.40 -18.53 -19.68
C ASP A 549 21.71 -19.70 -18.74
N ASN A 550 21.86 -20.90 -19.31
CA ASN A 550 22.19 -22.09 -18.53
C ASN A 550 23.72 -22.13 -18.35
N SER A 551 24.23 -21.61 -17.25
CA SER A 551 25.54 -22.05 -16.77
C SER A 551 25.41 -23.52 -16.35
N SER A 552 26.09 -24.44 -17.03
CA SER A 552 26.10 -25.87 -16.69
C SER A 552 26.55 -26.06 -15.23
N TYR A 553 25.63 -26.50 -14.35
CA TYR A 553 25.99 -26.96 -13.03
C TYR A 553 26.55 -28.38 -13.15
N ASN A 554 27.86 -28.51 -12.96
CA ASN A 554 28.49 -29.82 -12.77
C ASN A 554 28.40 -30.15 -11.28
N ASP A 555 27.91 -31.34 -10.94
CA ASP A 555 27.99 -31.82 -9.56
C ASP A 555 29.45 -31.99 -9.12
N ALA A 556 29.67 -32.31 -7.84
CA ALA A 556 31.02 -32.56 -7.31
C ALA A 556 31.77 -33.71 -8.01
N ASN A 557 31.09 -34.48 -8.87
CA ASN A 557 31.65 -35.58 -9.66
C ASN A 557 31.84 -35.24 -11.15
N GLY A 558 31.58 -34.01 -11.57
CA GLY A 558 31.70 -33.59 -12.98
C GLY A 558 30.59 -34.11 -13.89
N VAL A 559 29.47 -34.57 -13.33
CA VAL A 559 28.31 -35.05 -14.10
C VAL A 559 27.35 -33.88 -14.33
N SER A 560 27.17 -33.54 -15.62
CA SER A 560 26.12 -32.60 -16.04
C SER A 560 24.76 -33.32 -15.97
N HIS A 561 23.92 -32.92 -15.02
CA HIS A 561 22.54 -33.41 -14.92
C HIS A 561 21.60 -32.47 -15.69
N HIS A 562 21.07 -32.95 -16.82
CA HIS A 562 20.00 -32.27 -17.55
C HIS A 562 18.69 -33.07 -17.42
N GLN A 563 17.99 -32.92 -16.29
CA GLN A 563 16.59 -33.31 -16.18
C GLN A 563 15.76 -32.08 -15.82
N TYR A 564 15.21 -31.43 -16.85
CA TYR A 564 14.25 -30.34 -16.69
C TYR A 564 12.88 -30.83 -17.14
N ASN A 565 11.91 -30.86 -16.22
CA ASN A 565 10.51 -31.09 -16.57
C ASN A 565 9.86 -29.78 -17.00
N TYR A 566 10.05 -29.40 -18.27
CA TYR A 566 9.30 -28.28 -18.86
C TYR A 566 7.87 -28.72 -19.18
N ASN A 567 6.96 -28.58 -18.22
CA ASN A 567 5.53 -28.71 -18.50
C ASN A 567 5.01 -27.39 -19.11
N MET A 568 5.15 -27.25 -20.43
CA MET A 568 4.38 -26.25 -21.18
C MET A 568 2.95 -26.74 -21.32
N ASN A 569 2.09 -26.41 -20.37
CA ASN A 569 0.67 -26.68 -20.47
C ASN A 569 0.01 -25.61 -21.37
N LEU A 570 0.24 -25.72 -22.68
CA LEU A 570 -0.51 -24.96 -23.69
C LEU A 570 -1.94 -25.52 -23.74
N ALA A 571 -2.81 -25.04 -22.86
CA ALA A 571 -4.23 -25.40 -22.93
C ALA A 571 -4.78 -25.03 -24.32
N ASN A 572 -5.49 -25.98 -24.95
CA ASN A 572 -6.05 -26.00 -26.31
C ASN A 572 -7.08 -24.88 -26.66
N GLN A 573 -6.96 -23.65 -26.16
CA GLN A 573 -7.97 -22.60 -26.31
C GLN A 573 -7.52 -21.33 -27.06
N CYS A 574 -6.26 -21.22 -27.48
CA CYS A 574 -5.84 -20.14 -28.39
C CYS A 574 -6.20 -20.47 -29.85
N LYS A 575 -7.49 -20.45 -30.21
CA LYS A 575 -7.93 -20.51 -31.61
C LYS A 575 -7.76 -19.14 -32.26
N GLY A 576 -6.70 -18.93 -33.04
CA GLY A 576 -6.64 -17.84 -34.04
C GLY A 576 -5.36 -17.02 -34.12
N SER A 577 -4.43 -17.12 -33.17
CA SER A 577 -3.16 -16.40 -33.24
C SER A 577 -2.13 -17.21 -34.04
N LYS A 578 -1.67 -16.69 -35.19
CA LYS A 578 -0.43 -17.13 -35.81
C LYS A 578 0.69 -16.88 -34.81
N LEU A 579 1.26 -17.93 -34.23
CA LEU A 579 2.49 -17.85 -33.46
C LEU A 579 3.57 -17.25 -34.38
N PRO A 580 4.29 -16.17 -33.99
CA PRO A 580 5.49 -15.80 -34.69
C PRO A 580 6.47 -16.97 -34.57
N PHE A 581 6.99 -17.41 -35.71
CA PHE A 581 8.01 -18.45 -35.79
C PHE A 581 9.16 -18.12 -34.83
N ILE A 582 9.54 -19.11 -34.02
CA ILE A 582 10.79 -19.10 -33.27
C ILE A 582 11.92 -19.12 -34.30
N GLY A 583 12.55 -17.97 -34.52
CA GLY A 583 13.82 -17.89 -35.24
C GLY A 583 14.91 -18.52 -34.39
N ASN A 584 15.52 -19.60 -34.89
CA ASN A 584 16.70 -20.22 -34.31
C ASN A 584 17.93 -19.32 -34.57
N ASP A 585 18.06 -18.23 -33.84
CA ASP A 585 19.32 -17.50 -33.73
C ASP A 585 19.95 -17.76 -32.35
N CYS A 586 20.42 -18.99 -32.17
CA CYS A 586 21.47 -19.28 -31.18
C CYS A 586 22.81 -18.87 -31.80
N GLU A 587 23.23 -17.63 -31.56
CA GLU A 587 24.58 -17.18 -31.91
C GLU A 587 25.56 -17.73 -30.85
N ILE A 588 26.10 -18.91 -31.10
CA ILE A 588 27.25 -19.46 -30.34
C ILE A 588 28.51 -18.81 -30.88
N LYS A 589 29.19 -18.00 -30.05
CA LYS A 589 30.53 -17.48 -30.36
C LYS A 589 31.55 -18.64 -30.31
N PRO A 590 32.40 -18.86 -31.35
CA PRO A 590 33.35 -19.96 -31.35
C PRO A 590 34.79 -19.50 -31.09
N GLU A 591 35.24 -19.47 -29.84
CA GLU A 591 36.66 -19.43 -29.43
C GLU A 591 36.73 -20.12 -28.05
N GLU A 592 37.57 -21.11 -27.70
CA GLU A 592 38.82 -21.65 -28.21
C GLU A 592 38.89 -23.17 -27.92
N TYR A 593 39.46 -23.95 -28.84
CA TYR A 593 39.89 -25.33 -28.58
C TYR A 593 41.39 -25.42 -28.88
N ARG A 594 42.25 -25.71 -27.89
CA ARG A 594 43.58 -26.29 -28.11
C ARG A 594 44.18 -26.96 -26.87
N ARG A 595 44.51 -28.25 -27.06
CA ARG A 595 45.43 -29.15 -26.29
C ARG A 595 44.81 -29.76 -25.02
N TYR A 596 44.68 -31.08 -24.88
CA TYR A 596 45.73 -32.09 -25.01
C TYR A 596 45.29 -33.41 -25.68
N LYS A 597 46.29 -34.10 -26.23
CA LYS A 597 46.26 -35.39 -26.92
C LYS A 597 46.32 -36.58 -25.95
N GLU A 598 45.50 -37.59 -26.24
CA GLU A 598 45.71 -39.06 -26.16
C GLU A 598 45.85 -39.77 -24.78
N PRO A 599 45.56 -41.09 -24.70
CA PRO A 599 44.49 -41.85 -25.37
C PRO A 599 43.69 -42.77 -24.41
N LEU A 600 42.53 -43.21 -24.91
CA LEU A 600 41.65 -44.25 -24.35
C LEU A 600 42.41 -45.57 -24.08
N ILE A 601 42.14 -46.19 -22.93
CA ILE A 601 42.22 -47.64 -22.74
C ILE A 601 40.84 -48.14 -22.31
N MET A 602 40.19 -48.94 -23.17
CA MET A 602 39.05 -49.78 -22.84
C MET A 602 39.55 -51.10 -22.23
N VAL A 603 38.94 -51.57 -21.13
CA VAL A 603 38.85 -53.01 -20.82
C VAL A 603 37.46 -53.30 -20.25
N TRP A 604 36.84 -54.36 -20.76
CA TRP A 604 35.50 -54.85 -20.45
C TRP A 604 35.60 -56.19 -19.68
N ASN A 605 34.73 -56.34 -18.68
CA ASN A 605 34.12 -57.56 -18.09
C ASN A 605 34.92 -58.63 -17.29
N ALA A 606 34.60 -58.64 -15.98
CA ALA A 606 33.98 -59.74 -15.19
C ALA A 606 34.83 -60.97 -14.75
N PRO A 607 34.30 -61.89 -13.92
CA PRO A 607 34.21 -61.87 -12.45
C PRO A 607 34.91 -63.08 -11.78
N CYS A 608 35.18 -63.07 -10.46
CA CYS A 608 35.41 -64.33 -9.71
C CYS A 608 35.33 -64.22 -8.17
N LEU A 609 34.97 -65.36 -7.56
CA LEU A 609 34.52 -65.61 -6.19
C LEU A 609 35.61 -65.63 -5.08
N ALA A 610 35.16 -65.21 -3.89
CA ALA A 610 35.35 -65.77 -2.54
C ALA A 610 36.75 -66.00 -1.91
N LYS A 611 36.96 -65.41 -0.71
CA LYS A 611 37.24 -66.12 0.57
C LYS A 611 37.38 -65.15 1.77
N THR A 612 36.65 -65.45 2.85
CA THR A 612 36.88 -65.04 4.27
C THR A 612 38.07 -65.85 4.87
N PRO A 613 38.70 -65.53 6.04
CA PRO A 613 38.05 -65.18 7.34
C PRO A 613 38.78 -64.27 8.38
N ALA A 614 38.03 -63.99 9.47
CA ALA A 614 38.40 -63.61 10.86
C ALA A 614 39.02 -62.20 11.07
N SER A 615 38.72 -61.38 12.10
CA SER A 615 38.06 -61.54 13.41
C SER A 615 37.62 -60.18 14.01
N VAL A 616 36.55 -60.22 14.82
CA VAL A 616 35.87 -59.27 15.74
C VAL A 616 36.82 -58.78 16.87
N PRO A 617 36.65 -57.66 17.65
CA PRO A 617 35.41 -57.10 18.27
C PRO A 617 35.18 -55.57 18.19
N THR A 618 33.93 -55.10 18.00
CA THR A 618 32.86 -54.78 18.98
C THR A 618 32.96 -53.37 19.58
N ILE A 619 31.96 -52.51 19.29
CA ILE A 619 31.10 -51.82 20.28
C ILE A 619 29.87 -51.28 19.51
N ALA A 620 28.70 -51.67 19.99
CA ALA A 620 27.40 -51.16 19.62
C ALA A 620 26.84 -50.35 20.80
N LEU A 621 26.11 -49.27 20.53
CA LEU A 621 25.05 -48.81 21.42
C LEU A 621 23.92 -48.24 20.58
N VAL A 622 22.81 -48.97 20.64
CA VAL A 622 21.53 -48.74 19.99
C VAL A 622 20.62 -48.01 20.98
N ALA A 623 19.87 -47.05 20.45
CA ALA A 623 18.73 -46.42 21.08
C ALA A 623 17.53 -47.38 21.16
N SER A 624 16.73 -47.30 22.23
CA SER A 624 15.28 -47.54 22.17
C SER A 624 14.64 -47.30 23.53
N GLY A 625 13.42 -46.74 23.54
CA GLY A 625 12.44 -47.09 24.57
C GLY A 625 11.52 -45.97 25.01
N ALA A 626 10.36 -45.85 24.36
CA ALA A 626 9.18 -45.18 24.90
C ALA A 626 8.40 -46.13 25.84
N ALA A 627 7.77 -45.59 26.90
CA ALA A 627 6.39 -45.93 27.32
C ALA A 627 5.96 -45.22 28.64
N PHE A 628 4.82 -44.52 28.54
CA PHE A 628 3.69 -44.38 29.49
C PHE A 628 3.86 -44.49 31.02
N ILE A 629 3.39 -43.46 31.74
CA ILE A 629 2.41 -43.54 32.87
C ILE A 629 1.55 -42.25 32.87
N ALA A 630 0.26 -42.40 33.19
CA ALA A 630 -0.75 -41.36 33.25
C ALA A 630 -1.19 -41.00 34.69
N VAL A 631 -1.87 -39.83 34.80
CA VAL A 631 -2.85 -39.37 35.80
C VAL A 631 -2.33 -38.71 37.09
N ALA A 632 -2.55 -37.40 37.24
CA ALA A 632 -3.56 -36.81 38.14
C ALA A 632 -3.58 -35.28 38.08
N ALA A 633 -4.78 -34.72 37.98
CA ALA A 633 -5.08 -33.29 37.98
C ALA A 633 -5.19 -32.73 39.41
N VAL A 634 -4.70 -31.51 39.66
CA VAL A 634 -5.29 -30.54 40.61
C VAL A 634 -4.92 -29.13 40.16
N GLY A 635 -5.90 -28.23 40.13
CA GLY A 635 -5.78 -26.86 39.63
C GLY A 635 -5.08 -25.87 40.56
N GLY A 636 -4.97 -24.64 40.07
CA GLY A 636 -4.50 -23.50 40.84
C GLY A 636 -4.21 -22.32 39.94
N GLY A 637 -5.23 -21.47 39.72
CA GLY A 637 -5.02 -20.16 39.13
C GLY A 637 -4.16 -19.30 40.06
N PHE A 638 -3.16 -18.63 39.49
CA PHE A 638 -2.39 -17.63 40.20
C PHE A 638 -2.45 -16.30 39.44
N TYR A 639 -3.12 -15.35 40.09
CA TYR A 639 -3.05 -13.92 39.85
C TYR A 639 -1.59 -13.45 39.98
N TRP A 640 -1.10 -12.71 38.99
CA TRP A 640 0.14 -11.95 39.14
C TRP A 640 -0.18 -10.57 39.72
N TYR A 641 0.22 -10.39 40.98
CA TYR A 641 0.26 -9.10 41.66
C TYR A 641 1.55 -8.37 41.26
N LYS A 642 1.41 -7.16 40.70
CA LYS A 642 2.52 -6.27 40.34
C LYS A 642 3.13 -5.70 41.62
N ARG A 643 4.37 -6.07 41.94
CA ARG A 643 5.14 -5.49 43.06
C ARG A 643 6.26 -4.61 42.50
N HIS A 644 6.18 -3.31 42.80
CA HIS A 644 7.32 -2.40 42.70
C HIS A 644 8.39 -2.80 43.72
N ASN A 645 9.66 -2.84 43.29
CA ASN A 645 10.75 -2.10 43.96
C ASN A 645 12.09 -2.26 43.24
N ASN A 646 12.66 -1.10 42.93
CA ASN A 646 14.05 -0.66 43.11
C ASN A 646 15.14 -1.71 43.42
N GLY A 647 16.17 -1.69 42.56
CA GLY A 647 17.54 -1.40 42.99
C GLY A 647 18.40 -2.58 43.46
N GLY A 648 19.57 -2.71 42.84
CA GLY A 648 20.77 -3.18 43.53
C GLY A 648 21.46 -4.43 42.98
N CYS A 649 22.57 -4.17 42.26
CA CYS A 649 23.88 -4.83 42.34
C CYS A 649 24.05 -6.37 42.24
N CYS A 650 24.79 -6.74 41.19
CA CYS A 650 26.02 -7.55 41.18
C CYS A 650 26.04 -8.96 41.81
N VAL A 651 26.28 -9.99 40.98
CA VAL A 651 27.53 -10.77 40.81
C VAL A 651 27.21 -12.21 40.33
N ARG A 652 27.98 -12.62 39.31
CA ARG A 652 28.23 -13.95 38.73
C ARG A 652 27.95 -15.20 39.57
N SER A 653 27.47 -16.24 38.87
CA SER A 653 28.27 -17.44 38.59
C SER A 653 28.30 -17.68 37.09
#